data_AF-A0A432FBC8-F1
#
_entry.id   AF-A0A432FBC8-F1
#
_cell.length_a   1.000
_cell.length_b   1.000
_cell.length_c   1.000
_cell.angle_alpha   90.00
_cell.angle_beta   90.00
_cell.angle_gamma   90.00
#
_symmetry.space_group_name_H-M   'P 1'
#
loop_
_entity.id
_entity.type
_entity.pdbx_description
1 polymer ?
#
loop_
_entity_poly.entity_id
_entity_poly.type
_entity_poly.pdbx_seq_one_letter_code
_entity_poly.pdbx_strand_id
1 'polypeptide(L)'
;MAKETALIDILKNKDEFRLKIDANTRKINKAKKVLNREFSLYHIEELTFEDDSPRKEALENVLGSLRIEGVNIVYLLLGDSRGVSFYFGIVKDKNYNKDLELDVDDIGRVILKSSFEGNFRGSNVTELVGEKESIREKINNMNSFARIDGVPSVNEDNENFQGVDRLVDIMLGDEFGLMILADPLSLNEIQEIENSLYTIYNKLSPLTKKSVQETKGETKTEGTSIGKTNSETTGENTSKSKAEQTGTSRGLSTGNTKNSSNKSSSESVNEGSSKNTTVTMGDGTSTSTTIGTSFNETKSTATNGGITESREFADKAVNEWIEYIDEVLSKRVEYGRNKGIFHAGIYLLANNRGTLLKLGNTVSALFSGINDNKAPLKLTYIDNKSEIEAVKNFQLPVTQLELTNNEKEARLLFSKSGNKLSSWLSTNELSVIAGLPQKEVVGLSLKEEVEFGLNIKNQNITKENILCLGHLVRSGSKLELEVYLDKAQLNKHTFITGVTGTGKTTTCHKILDAANMPFMVIEPAKTEYRVLTQLHNDMVIFTLGNDTVAPFRLNPFEFFPHENITSRVDMIKANIEAAFDMEAAIPQIIEATLYECYEAYGWDIATSSNHVIDDPFADGVYAFPTLGDLVAKVPEVVDKQGFDDRLKNDYIGSIKARLQSLLVGSKGLMINTPRSINFKDLVEKKVVLELEEIKNGSEKSLIMGFVLINLNEAIKSQYEEYKNKGKEFKHITLIEEAHRLLSKYVPGDNPNKKLGVETFADMLAEVRKYGESLVIVDQIPNKLTPEVLKNTNTKIVHKLFAQDDKEAIGNTMALNDEQKEFLSNLEVGRAIVSSQDFAKPLQVQVEELVNISTTLSKIIDKKDIRILCLQYYQQNYKKGVI
;
A
#
# COMPACT_ATOMS: atom_id res chain seq x y z
N MET A 1 -48.70 -44.23 7.34
CA MET A 1 -47.72 -43.24 6.82
C MET A 1 -48.37 -41.87 6.93
N ALA A 2 -47.71 -40.88 7.52
CA ALA A 2 -48.18 -39.50 7.44
C ALA A 2 -48.01 -39.00 5.99
N LYS A 3 -48.94 -38.18 5.51
CA LYS A 3 -48.87 -37.59 4.16
C LYS A 3 -47.74 -36.56 4.16
N GLU A 4 -46.73 -36.73 3.32
CA GLU A 4 -45.66 -35.72 3.18
C GLU A 4 -46.25 -34.42 2.66
N THR A 5 -45.98 -33.30 3.34
CA THR A 5 -46.44 -31.97 2.94
C THR A 5 -45.76 -31.60 1.61
N ALA A 6 -46.52 -31.07 0.65
CA ALA A 6 -45.96 -30.69 -0.64
C ALA A 6 -45.01 -29.48 -0.49
N LEU A 7 -43.90 -29.47 -1.23
CA LEU A 7 -42.90 -28.40 -1.16
C LEU A 7 -43.52 -26.99 -1.33
N ILE A 8 -44.47 -26.84 -2.25
CA ILE A 8 -45.16 -25.56 -2.49
C ILE A 8 -45.93 -25.05 -1.25
N ASP A 9 -46.52 -25.94 -0.45
CA ASP A 9 -47.26 -25.58 0.76
C ASP A 9 -46.30 -25.18 1.89
N ILE A 10 -45.12 -25.82 1.95
CA ILE A 10 -44.01 -25.45 2.86
C ILE A 10 -43.48 -24.05 2.50
N LEU A 11 -43.28 -23.77 1.21
CA LEU A 11 -42.75 -22.50 0.73
C LEU A 11 -43.74 -21.33 0.85
N LYS A 12 -45.05 -21.60 0.76
CA LYS A 12 -46.10 -20.61 1.04
C LYS A 12 -46.24 -20.32 2.54
N ASN A 13 -46.07 -21.34 3.40
CA ASN A 13 -46.11 -21.20 4.87
C ASN A 13 -44.68 -21.16 5.48
N LYS A 14 -43.77 -20.42 4.82
CA LYS A 14 -42.33 -20.38 5.13
C LYS A 14 -42.00 -20.13 6.61
N ASP A 15 -42.77 -19.28 7.28
CA ASP A 15 -42.48 -18.86 8.66
C ASP A 15 -42.92 -19.91 9.69
N GLU A 16 -44.02 -20.62 9.44
CA GLU A 16 -44.44 -21.78 10.24
C GLU A 16 -43.44 -22.93 10.10
N PHE A 17 -42.96 -23.19 8.87
CA PHE A 17 -41.91 -24.19 8.63
C PHE A 17 -40.61 -23.85 9.37
N ARG A 18 -40.16 -22.59 9.33
CA ARG A 18 -38.99 -22.13 10.07
C ARG A 18 -39.14 -22.36 11.57
N LEU A 19 -40.27 -21.97 12.16
CA LEU A 19 -40.56 -22.21 13.58
C LEU A 19 -40.58 -23.70 13.94
N LYS A 20 -41.12 -24.57 13.07
CA LYS A 20 -41.10 -26.03 13.24
C LYS A 20 -39.67 -26.59 13.24
N ILE A 21 -38.81 -26.13 12.32
CA ILE A 21 -37.40 -26.55 12.25
C ILE A 21 -36.62 -26.04 13.47
N ASP A 22 -36.78 -24.76 13.83
CA ASP A 22 -36.13 -24.13 14.99
C ASP A 22 -36.56 -24.78 16.34
N ALA A 23 -37.73 -25.42 16.40
CA ALA A 23 -38.14 -26.24 17.54
C ALA A 23 -37.43 -27.62 17.57
N ASN A 24 -37.15 -28.20 16.40
CA ASN A 24 -36.51 -29.52 16.26
C ASN A 24 -34.98 -29.49 16.40
N THR A 25 -34.31 -28.36 16.12
CA THR A 25 -32.85 -28.20 16.27
C THR A 25 -32.34 -28.32 17.70
N ARG A 26 -33.21 -28.45 18.72
CA ARG A 26 -32.86 -28.63 20.13
C ARG A 26 -31.95 -29.84 20.42
N LYS A 27 -31.94 -30.86 19.54
CA LYS A 27 -30.99 -32.00 19.62
C LYS A 27 -29.67 -31.64 18.94
N ILE A 28 -28.71 -31.16 19.74
CA ILE A 28 -27.36 -30.79 19.29
C ILE A 28 -26.34 -31.76 19.89
N ASN A 29 -25.47 -32.30 19.05
CA ASN A 29 -24.39 -33.21 19.45
C ASN A 29 -23.45 -32.51 20.43
N LYS A 30 -22.93 -33.24 21.42
CA LYS A 30 -21.91 -32.68 22.31
C LYS A 30 -20.61 -32.48 21.53
N ALA A 31 -20.07 -31.25 21.56
CA ALA A 31 -18.80 -30.94 20.92
C ALA A 31 -17.64 -31.69 21.57
N LYS A 32 -16.67 -32.14 20.76
CA LYS A 32 -15.39 -32.66 21.27
C LYS A 32 -14.48 -31.46 21.58
N LYS A 33 -13.78 -31.49 22.71
CA LYS A 33 -12.84 -30.43 23.09
C LYS A 33 -11.69 -30.30 22.06
N VAL A 34 -11.35 -29.06 21.68
CA VAL A 34 -10.22 -28.73 20.81
C VAL A 34 -8.96 -28.49 21.65
N LEU A 35 -7.85 -29.14 21.32
CA LEU A 35 -6.55 -28.95 21.95
C LEU A 35 -5.80 -27.76 21.34
N ASN A 36 -4.80 -27.21 22.03
CA ASN A 36 -4.13 -25.95 21.60
C ASN A 36 -3.30 -26.07 20.31
N ARG A 37 -2.90 -27.30 19.96
CA ARG A 37 -2.25 -27.65 18.67
C ARG A 37 -3.23 -27.89 17.52
N GLU A 38 -4.54 -27.83 17.79
CA GLU A 38 -5.60 -28.09 16.82
C GLU A 38 -6.32 -26.81 16.39
N PHE A 39 -5.84 -25.64 16.83
CA PHE A 39 -6.26 -24.34 16.34
C PHE A 39 -5.09 -23.34 16.33
N SER A 40 -5.03 -22.47 15.33
CA SER A 40 -4.10 -21.35 15.24
C SER A 40 -4.88 -20.06 15.09
N LEU A 41 -4.48 -19.03 15.84
CA LEU A 41 -5.03 -17.68 15.76
C LEU A 41 -3.90 -16.70 15.49
N TYR A 42 -4.17 -15.73 14.63
CA TYR A 42 -3.29 -14.63 14.28
C TYR A 42 -3.99 -13.33 14.65
N HIS A 43 -3.27 -12.42 15.31
CA HIS A 43 -3.75 -11.08 15.62
C HIS A 43 -3.31 -10.14 14.48
N ILE A 44 -4.25 -9.34 13.98
CA ILE A 44 -3.99 -8.32 12.97
C ILE A 44 -3.77 -7.02 13.75
N GLU A 45 -2.53 -6.54 13.79
CA GLU A 45 -2.12 -5.40 14.62
C GLU A 45 -2.13 -4.08 13.83
N GLU A 46 -1.65 -4.12 12.59
CA GLU A 46 -1.58 -3.00 11.66
C GLU A 46 -2.00 -3.50 10.29
N LEU A 47 -2.93 -2.81 9.62
CA LEU A 47 -3.36 -3.14 8.26
C LEU A 47 -2.84 -2.06 7.30
N THR A 48 -2.14 -2.46 6.25
CA THR A 48 -1.75 -1.56 5.17
C THR A 48 -2.92 -1.26 4.23
N PHE A 49 -2.96 -0.06 3.68
CA PHE A 49 -3.89 0.30 2.63
C PHE A 49 -3.28 1.21 1.56
N GLU A 50 -3.85 1.08 0.38
CA GLU A 50 -3.69 1.92 -0.80
C GLU A 50 -5.13 2.32 -1.19
N ASP A 51 -5.39 3.59 -1.51
CA ASP A 51 -6.77 4.12 -1.61
C ASP A 51 -7.64 3.42 -2.67
N ASP A 52 -7.05 3.05 -3.81
CA ASP A 52 -7.73 2.35 -4.92
C ASP A 52 -7.76 0.81 -4.77
N SER A 53 -7.30 0.25 -3.64
CA SER A 53 -7.09 -1.20 -3.52
C SER A 53 -8.35 -1.97 -3.03
N PRO A 54 -8.84 -2.97 -3.78
CA PRO A 54 -10.11 -3.66 -3.50
C PRO A 54 -9.99 -4.63 -2.30
N ARG A 55 -10.25 -4.13 -1.09
CA ARG A 55 -10.07 -4.86 0.18
C ARG A 55 -10.98 -6.08 0.34
N LYS A 56 -12.20 -6.05 -0.23
CA LYS A 56 -13.14 -7.18 -0.19
C LYS A 56 -12.58 -8.36 -1.01
N GLU A 57 -12.17 -8.10 -2.24
CA GLU A 57 -11.56 -9.04 -3.18
C GLU A 57 -10.25 -9.62 -2.64
N ALA A 58 -9.44 -8.79 -1.97
CA ALA A 58 -8.25 -9.22 -1.24
C ALA A 58 -8.61 -10.28 -0.17
N LEU A 59 -9.65 -10.05 0.63
CA LEU A 59 -10.14 -11.02 1.61
C LEU A 59 -10.80 -12.26 0.97
N GLU A 60 -11.53 -12.10 -0.14
CA GLU A 60 -12.06 -13.24 -0.91
C GLU A 60 -10.94 -14.19 -1.37
N ASN A 61 -9.80 -13.65 -1.80
CA ASN A 61 -8.65 -14.45 -2.21
C ASN A 61 -8.05 -15.21 -1.01
N VAL A 62 -7.97 -14.57 0.16
CA VAL A 62 -7.55 -15.23 1.40
C VAL A 62 -8.50 -16.38 1.76
N LEU A 63 -9.82 -16.13 1.79
CA LEU A 63 -10.83 -17.16 2.06
C LEU A 63 -10.78 -18.29 1.02
N GLY A 64 -10.66 -17.96 -0.27
CA GLY A 64 -10.58 -18.92 -1.38
C GLY A 64 -9.31 -19.79 -1.37
N SER A 65 -8.25 -19.36 -0.67
CA SER A 65 -7.04 -20.18 -0.44
C SER A 65 -7.23 -21.25 0.64
N LEU A 66 -8.23 -21.09 1.52
CA LEU A 66 -8.48 -21.91 2.71
C LEU A 66 -9.53 -23.01 2.49
N ARG A 67 -9.63 -23.53 1.26
CA ARG A 67 -10.58 -24.60 0.88
C ARG A 67 -10.06 -26.00 1.25
N ILE A 68 -9.69 -26.19 2.52
CA ILE A 68 -9.08 -27.42 3.04
C ILE A 68 -10.12 -28.20 3.85
N GLU A 69 -10.52 -29.39 3.37
CA GLU A 69 -11.47 -30.25 4.08
C GLU A 69 -11.00 -30.55 5.51
N GLY A 70 -11.91 -30.44 6.49
CA GLY A 70 -11.64 -30.75 7.88
C GLY A 70 -10.98 -29.63 8.69
N VAL A 71 -10.85 -28.43 8.11
CA VAL A 71 -10.39 -27.21 8.81
C VAL A 71 -11.45 -26.13 8.67
N ASN A 72 -11.99 -25.66 9.80
CA ASN A 72 -12.85 -24.48 9.84
C ASN A 72 -11.98 -23.22 9.93
N ILE A 73 -12.33 -22.18 9.18
CA ILE A 73 -11.82 -20.82 9.34
C ILE A 73 -12.47 -20.19 10.57
N VAL A 74 -11.70 -19.41 11.33
CA VAL A 74 -12.15 -18.61 12.48
C VAL A 74 -11.83 -17.14 12.19
N TYR A 75 -12.87 -16.32 12.04
CA TYR A 75 -12.75 -14.86 12.16
C TYR A 75 -13.35 -14.44 13.50
N LEU A 76 -12.64 -13.61 14.25
CA LEU A 76 -13.02 -13.26 15.61
C LEU A 76 -12.68 -11.80 15.91
N LEU A 77 -13.69 -11.01 16.26
CA LEU A 77 -13.54 -9.70 16.90
C LEU A 77 -13.79 -9.86 18.40
N LEU A 78 -12.93 -9.26 19.22
CA LEU A 78 -13.17 -9.11 20.67
C LEU A 78 -13.04 -7.65 21.06
N GLY A 79 -14.14 -7.07 21.54
CA GLY A 79 -14.15 -5.72 22.12
C GLY A 79 -13.95 -5.76 23.64
N ASP A 80 -13.15 -4.82 24.13
CA ASP A 80 -13.11 -4.44 25.55
C ASP A 80 -13.11 -2.91 25.72
N SER A 81 -13.00 -2.42 26.95
CA SER A 81 -13.06 -0.98 27.26
C SER A 81 -11.93 -0.14 26.63
N ARG A 82 -10.93 -0.77 26.00
CA ARG A 82 -9.77 -0.11 25.36
C ARG A 82 -9.83 -0.11 23.84
N GLY A 83 -10.70 -0.92 23.21
CA GLY A 83 -10.76 -1.08 21.75
C GLY A 83 -11.27 -2.46 21.31
N VAL A 84 -11.17 -2.74 20.02
CA VAL A 84 -11.53 -4.04 19.41
C VAL A 84 -10.31 -4.67 18.76
N SER A 85 -9.97 -5.88 19.19
CA SER A 85 -8.90 -6.69 18.60
C SER A 85 -9.44 -7.60 17.49
N PHE A 86 -8.68 -7.69 16.39
CA PHE A 86 -9.03 -8.45 15.19
C PHE A 86 -8.19 -9.72 15.11
N TYR A 87 -8.85 -10.88 15.06
CA TYR A 87 -8.20 -12.17 14.95
C TYR A 87 -8.70 -12.96 13.75
N PHE A 88 -7.76 -13.60 13.06
CA PHE A 88 -8.03 -14.50 11.95
C PHE A 88 -7.28 -15.81 12.17
N GLY A 89 -7.88 -16.94 11.81
CA GLY A 89 -7.40 -18.24 12.29
C GLY A 89 -8.09 -19.43 11.66
N ILE A 90 -7.69 -20.60 12.14
CA ILE A 90 -8.19 -21.90 11.69
C ILE A 90 -8.23 -22.90 12.84
N VAL A 91 -9.12 -23.89 12.73
CA VAL A 91 -9.32 -24.95 13.74
C VAL A 91 -9.76 -26.25 13.08
N LYS A 92 -9.24 -27.39 13.55
CA LYS A 92 -9.65 -28.72 13.07
C LYS A 92 -11.14 -28.96 13.34
N ASP A 93 -11.92 -29.37 12.33
CA ASP A 93 -13.28 -29.87 12.53
C ASP A 93 -13.21 -31.25 13.21
N LYS A 94 -13.73 -31.33 14.43
CA LYS A 94 -13.80 -32.55 15.23
C LYS A 94 -14.82 -33.56 14.73
N ASN A 95 -15.64 -33.19 13.75
CA ASN A 95 -16.57 -34.07 13.05
C ASN A 95 -15.98 -34.65 11.75
N TYR A 96 -14.84 -34.12 11.29
CA TYR A 96 -14.11 -34.68 10.16
C TYR A 96 -13.40 -35.97 10.58
N ASN A 97 -13.53 -37.01 9.74
CA ASN A 97 -13.11 -38.37 10.09
C ASN A 97 -11.89 -38.87 9.30
N LYS A 98 -11.30 -38.04 8.42
CA LYS A 98 -10.01 -38.32 7.77
C LYS A 98 -8.91 -37.55 8.50
N ASP A 99 -7.66 -37.95 8.29
CA ASP A 99 -6.51 -37.16 8.70
C ASP A 99 -6.32 -35.94 7.79
N LEU A 100 -5.67 -34.90 8.32
CA LEU A 100 -5.29 -33.72 7.56
C LEU A 100 -3.92 -33.98 6.90
N GLU A 101 -3.69 -33.44 5.71
CA GLU A 101 -2.41 -33.57 5.00
C GLU A 101 -1.27 -32.79 5.68
N LEU A 102 -1.63 -31.74 6.43
CA LEU A 102 -0.73 -30.88 7.20
C LEU A 102 -1.31 -30.64 8.60
N ASP A 103 -0.45 -30.40 9.59
CA ASP A 103 -0.89 -30.00 10.92
C ASP A 103 -1.45 -28.56 10.91
N VAL A 104 -2.35 -28.26 11.86
CA VAL A 104 -3.11 -26.98 11.86
C VAL A 104 -2.21 -25.77 11.99
N ASP A 105 -1.13 -25.84 12.78
CA ASP A 105 -0.18 -24.73 12.91
C ASP A 105 0.61 -24.52 11.59
N ASP A 106 0.91 -25.57 10.82
CA ASP A 106 1.59 -25.47 9.51
C ASP A 106 0.67 -24.87 8.43
N ILE A 107 -0.59 -25.30 8.36
CA ILE A 107 -1.62 -24.67 7.51
C ILE A 107 -1.75 -23.18 7.86
N GLY A 108 -1.68 -22.85 9.16
CA GLY A 108 -1.73 -21.49 9.66
C GLY A 108 -0.57 -20.64 9.13
N ARG A 109 0.66 -21.16 9.20
CA ARG A 109 1.86 -20.41 8.81
C ARG A 109 2.04 -20.31 7.31
N VAL A 110 1.91 -21.45 6.61
CA VAL A 110 2.27 -21.59 5.19
C VAL A 110 1.15 -21.14 4.25
N ILE A 111 -0.12 -21.26 4.67
CA ILE A 111 -1.27 -20.93 3.82
C ILE A 111 -1.98 -19.68 4.37
N LEU A 112 -2.52 -19.74 5.59
CA LEU A 112 -3.34 -18.64 6.13
C LEU A 112 -2.55 -17.32 6.22
N LYS A 113 -1.43 -17.32 6.95
CA LYS A 113 -0.62 -16.12 7.16
C LYS A 113 -0.02 -15.61 5.84
N SER A 114 0.64 -16.47 5.06
CA SER A 114 1.24 -16.07 3.78
C SER A 114 0.21 -15.59 2.74
N SER A 115 -1.01 -16.14 2.71
CA SER A 115 -2.09 -15.64 1.85
C SER A 115 -2.59 -14.27 2.30
N PHE A 116 -2.70 -14.06 3.62
CA PHE A 116 -3.07 -12.75 4.18
C PHE A 116 -2.01 -11.69 3.86
N GLU A 117 -0.73 -11.92 4.21
CA GLU A 117 0.39 -11.00 3.92
C GLU A 117 0.64 -10.78 2.42
N GLY A 118 0.21 -11.73 1.56
CA GLY A 118 0.29 -11.60 0.11
C GLY A 118 -0.76 -10.67 -0.51
N ASN A 119 -1.96 -10.61 0.10
CA ASN A 119 -3.06 -9.74 -0.32
C ASN A 119 -3.05 -8.39 0.41
N PHE A 120 -2.76 -8.38 1.71
CA PHE A 120 -2.61 -7.19 2.55
C PHE A 120 -1.11 -6.92 2.81
N ARG A 121 -0.41 -6.56 1.74
CA ARG A 121 1.06 -6.45 1.71
C ARG A 121 1.56 -5.42 2.71
N GLY A 122 2.36 -5.86 3.68
CA GLY A 122 2.93 -4.97 4.69
C GLY A 122 2.17 -4.91 6.02
N SER A 123 1.00 -5.54 6.08
CA SER A 123 0.22 -5.63 7.32
C SER A 123 0.96 -6.46 8.37
N ASN A 124 0.95 -6.01 9.62
CA ASN A 124 1.56 -6.73 10.73
C ASN A 124 0.58 -7.77 11.29
N VAL A 125 0.94 -9.06 11.12
CA VAL A 125 0.11 -10.20 11.54
C VAL A 125 0.93 -11.14 12.44
N THR A 126 0.61 -11.16 13.73
CA THR A 126 1.36 -11.91 14.75
C THR A 126 0.66 -13.22 15.10
N GLU A 127 1.42 -14.31 15.20
CA GLU A 127 0.87 -15.61 15.62
C GLU A 127 0.72 -15.66 17.14
N LEU A 128 -0.49 -15.93 17.63
CA LEU A 128 -0.72 -16.13 19.05
C LEU A 128 -0.20 -17.53 19.45
N VAL A 129 1.01 -17.61 20.00
CA VAL A 129 1.55 -18.87 20.54
C VAL A 129 1.21 -19.02 22.03
N GLY A 130 1.57 -18.04 22.85
CA GLY A 130 1.30 -18.07 24.30
C GLY A 130 -0.10 -17.60 24.70
N GLU A 131 -0.73 -16.75 23.90
CA GLU A 131 -1.98 -16.08 24.27
C GLU A 131 -3.26 -16.84 23.87
N LYS A 132 -3.14 -17.99 23.17
CA LYS A 132 -4.29 -18.81 22.72
C LYS A 132 -5.28 -19.11 23.86
N GLU A 133 -4.77 -19.38 25.07
CA GLU A 133 -5.61 -19.67 26.24
C GLU A 133 -6.27 -18.40 26.82
N SER A 134 -5.62 -17.23 26.79
CA SER A 134 -6.23 -15.96 27.23
C SER A 134 -7.46 -15.60 26.38
N ILE A 135 -7.35 -15.75 25.05
CA ILE A 135 -8.47 -15.55 24.11
C ILE A 135 -9.60 -16.55 24.40
N ARG A 136 -9.25 -17.83 24.62
CA ARG A 136 -10.23 -18.86 25.00
C ARG A 136 -10.89 -18.57 26.36
N GLU A 137 -10.15 -18.08 27.34
CA GLU A 137 -10.68 -17.69 28.66
C GLU A 137 -11.67 -16.51 28.54
N LYS A 138 -11.34 -15.47 27.76
CA LYS A 138 -12.29 -14.38 27.44
C LYS A 138 -13.61 -14.93 26.87
N ILE A 139 -13.54 -15.80 25.85
CA ILE A 139 -14.72 -16.45 25.25
C ILE A 139 -15.46 -17.35 26.26
N ASN A 140 -14.74 -18.04 27.14
CA ASN A 140 -15.34 -18.88 28.18
C ASN A 140 -16.05 -18.08 29.27
N ASN A 141 -15.58 -16.87 29.59
CA ASN A 141 -16.16 -16.00 30.60
C ASN A 141 -17.44 -15.28 30.13
N MET A 142 -17.65 -15.17 28.81
CA MET A 142 -18.88 -14.65 28.23
C MET A 142 -20.11 -15.48 28.67
N ASN A 143 -21.18 -14.76 29.03
CA ASN A 143 -22.39 -15.31 29.65
C ASN A 143 -23.61 -15.40 28.74
N SER A 144 -23.72 -14.52 27.73
CA SER A 144 -24.86 -14.44 26.82
C SER A 144 -24.42 -14.74 25.38
N PHE A 145 -25.18 -15.58 24.68
CA PHE A 145 -24.87 -16.06 23.33
C PHE A 145 -26.05 -15.88 22.38
N ALA A 146 -25.77 -15.52 21.13
CA ALA A 146 -26.73 -15.54 20.03
C ALA A 146 -26.07 -16.00 18.72
N ARG A 147 -26.88 -16.43 17.76
CA ARG A 147 -26.50 -16.74 16.38
C ARG A 147 -27.25 -15.81 15.44
N ILE A 148 -26.59 -15.35 14.38
CA ILE A 148 -27.26 -14.76 13.22
C ILE A 148 -27.47 -15.89 12.19
N ASP A 149 -28.74 -16.19 11.90
CA ASP A 149 -29.14 -17.06 10.81
C ASP A 149 -29.39 -16.24 9.54
N GLY A 150 -29.13 -16.80 8.35
CA GLY A 150 -29.38 -16.14 7.06
C GLY A 150 -28.09 -15.83 6.29
N VAL A 151 -28.20 -14.97 5.28
CA VAL A 151 -27.10 -14.60 4.36
C VAL A 151 -26.98 -13.08 4.30
N PRO A 152 -25.77 -12.50 4.50
CA PRO A 152 -25.57 -11.07 4.28
C PRO A 152 -25.78 -10.71 2.82
N SER A 153 -26.05 -9.44 2.54
CA SER A 153 -26.22 -8.92 1.17
C SER A 153 -25.00 -8.10 0.78
N VAL A 154 -24.43 -8.42 -0.37
CA VAL A 154 -23.36 -7.66 -1.01
C VAL A 154 -23.97 -6.45 -1.73
N ASN A 155 -23.39 -5.26 -1.59
CA ASN A 155 -23.89 -4.03 -2.21
C ASN A 155 -22.74 -3.28 -2.90
N GLU A 156 -22.52 -3.58 -4.18
CA GLU A 156 -21.38 -3.09 -4.98
C GLU A 156 -21.33 -1.55 -5.07
N ASP A 157 -22.49 -0.86 -5.09
CA ASP A 157 -22.56 0.61 -5.13
C ASP A 157 -22.25 1.29 -3.78
N ASN A 158 -22.16 0.54 -2.67
CA ASN A 158 -22.15 1.07 -1.31
C ASN A 158 -21.19 0.33 -0.36
N GLU A 159 -20.06 -0.17 -0.86
CA GLU A 159 -19.05 -0.84 -0.01
C GLU A 159 -18.59 0.03 1.17
N ASN A 160 -18.51 1.35 0.96
CA ASN A 160 -18.20 2.38 1.97
C ASN A 160 -19.22 2.48 3.13
N PHE A 161 -20.34 1.75 3.05
CA PHE A 161 -21.42 1.75 4.04
C PHE A 161 -21.61 0.41 4.75
N GLN A 162 -21.05 -0.69 4.23
CA GLN A 162 -21.13 -2.05 4.81
C GLN A 162 -19.82 -2.45 5.53
N GLY A 163 -19.11 -1.49 6.11
CA GLY A 163 -17.82 -1.72 6.78
C GLY A 163 -17.94 -2.19 8.23
N VAL A 164 -16.97 -3.02 8.65
CA VAL A 164 -16.78 -3.47 10.05
C VAL A 164 -16.31 -2.32 10.96
N ASP A 165 -15.75 -1.26 10.38
CA ASP A 165 -15.39 -0.03 11.10
C ASP A 165 -16.59 0.56 11.87
N ARG A 166 -17.75 0.65 11.23
CA ARG A 166 -19.00 1.13 11.85
C ARG A 166 -19.50 0.22 12.98
N LEU A 167 -19.25 -1.09 12.87
CA LEU A 167 -19.58 -2.04 13.94
C LEU A 167 -18.71 -1.77 15.17
N VAL A 168 -17.42 -1.51 14.98
CA VAL A 168 -16.48 -1.14 16.05
C VAL A 168 -16.90 0.17 16.70
N ASP A 169 -17.16 1.22 15.92
CA ASP A 169 -17.59 2.54 16.43
C ASP A 169 -18.84 2.45 17.31
N ILE A 170 -19.85 1.70 16.86
CA ILE A 170 -21.11 1.52 17.62
C ILE A 170 -20.86 0.73 18.90
N MET A 171 -19.97 -0.27 18.89
CA MET A 171 -19.69 -1.16 20.01
C MET A 171 -18.51 -0.70 20.89
N LEU A 172 -17.94 0.48 20.64
CA LEU A 172 -16.78 0.98 21.39
C LEU A 172 -17.10 1.11 22.89
N GLY A 173 -16.25 0.49 23.72
CA GLY A 173 -16.41 0.48 25.17
C GLY A 173 -17.29 -0.65 25.73
N ASP A 174 -18.00 -1.40 24.89
CA ASP A 174 -18.70 -2.63 25.29
C ASP A 174 -17.74 -3.83 25.32
N GLU A 175 -17.98 -4.77 26.23
CA GLU A 175 -17.29 -6.07 26.23
C GLU A 175 -18.11 -7.09 25.42
N PHE A 176 -17.62 -7.46 24.23
CA PHE A 176 -18.35 -8.29 23.28
C PHE A 176 -17.43 -9.18 22.44
N GLY A 177 -18.02 -10.16 21.75
CA GLY A 177 -17.37 -10.91 20.68
C GLY A 177 -18.28 -11.12 19.48
N LEU A 178 -17.73 -10.95 18.27
CA LEU A 178 -18.30 -11.46 17.02
C LEU A 178 -17.37 -12.56 16.53
N MET A 179 -17.88 -13.78 16.38
CA MET A 179 -17.12 -14.92 15.89
C MET A 179 -17.82 -15.56 14.70
N ILE A 180 -17.10 -15.73 13.60
CA ILE A 180 -17.57 -16.40 12.40
C ILE A 180 -16.75 -17.68 12.23
N LEU A 181 -17.44 -18.81 12.19
CA LEU A 181 -16.86 -20.12 11.91
C LEU A 181 -17.29 -20.56 10.51
N ALA A 182 -16.35 -20.80 9.62
CA ALA A 182 -16.63 -21.14 8.22
C ALA A 182 -15.95 -22.43 7.79
N ASP A 183 -16.74 -23.43 7.40
CA ASP A 183 -16.31 -24.76 6.97
C ASP A 183 -16.39 -24.86 5.43
N PRO A 184 -15.28 -25.13 4.72
CA PRO A 184 -15.28 -25.18 3.25
C PRO A 184 -16.06 -26.39 2.72
N LEU A 185 -16.99 -26.16 1.78
CA LEU A 185 -17.67 -27.25 1.08
C LEU A 185 -16.74 -27.88 0.03
N SER A 186 -16.75 -29.20 -0.05
CA SER A 186 -16.09 -29.94 -1.14
C SER A 186 -16.79 -29.68 -2.49
N LEU A 187 -16.07 -29.88 -3.59
CA LEU A 187 -16.64 -29.77 -4.94
C LEU A 187 -17.84 -30.70 -5.17
N ASN A 188 -17.85 -31.87 -4.50
CA ASN A 188 -18.96 -32.82 -4.56
C ASN A 188 -20.21 -32.25 -3.87
N GLU A 189 -20.08 -31.66 -2.68
CA GLU A 189 -21.21 -31.03 -1.98
C GLU A 189 -21.76 -29.83 -2.74
N ILE A 190 -20.91 -29.03 -3.39
CA ILE A 190 -21.34 -27.93 -4.26
C ILE A 190 -22.15 -28.47 -5.46
N GLN A 191 -21.69 -29.56 -6.09
CA GLN A 191 -22.40 -30.22 -7.19
C GLN A 191 -23.73 -30.87 -6.73
N GLU A 192 -23.80 -31.41 -5.51
CA GLU A 192 -25.04 -31.92 -4.90
C GLU A 192 -26.05 -30.79 -4.63
N ILE A 193 -25.58 -29.61 -4.18
CA ILE A 193 -26.42 -28.42 -4.04
C ILE A 193 -26.97 -27.99 -5.40
N GLU A 194 -26.12 -27.87 -6.44
CA GLU A 194 -26.53 -27.50 -7.80
C GLU A 194 -27.59 -28.46 -8.36
N ASN A 195 -27.34 -29.77 -8.31
CA ASN A 195 -28.27 -30.80 -8.78
C ASN A 195 -29.61 -30.77 -8.00
N SER A 196 -29.56 -30.44 -6.71
CA SER A 196 -30.75 -30.27 -5.87
C SER A 196 -31.55 -29.03 -6.26
N LEU A 197 -30.89 -27.90 -6.53
CA LEU A 197 -31.55 -26.67 -7.03
C LEU A 197 -32.22 -26.91 -8.37
N TYR A 198 -31.57 -27.57 -9.33
CA TYR A 198 -32.18 -27.96 -10.61
C TYR A 198 -33.38 -28.91 -10.42
N THR A 199 -33.30 -29.84 -9.47
CA THR A 199 -34.42 -30.74 -9.13
C THR A 199 -35.61 -29.96 -8.57
N ILE A 200 -35.36 -29.01 -7.66
CA ILE A 200 -36.39 -28.12 -7.10
C ILE A 200 -37.01 -27.23 -8.18
N TYR A 201 -36.19 -26.62 -9.03
CA TYR A 201 -36.62 -25.81 -10.16
C TYR A 201 -37.57 -26.59 -11.07
N ASN A 202 -37.19 -27.81 -11.47
CA ASN A 202 -38.01 -28.66 -12.32
C ASN A 202 -39.32 -29.13 -11.66
N LYS A 203 -39.41 -29.17 -10.32
CA LYS A 203 -40.67 -29.41 -9.58
C LYS A 203 -41.56 -28.17 -9.53
N LEU A 204 -40.98 -26.98 -9.38
CA LEU A 204 -41.73 -25.73 -9.20
C LEU A 204 -42.14 -25.09 -10.53
N SER A 205 -41.30 -25.17 -11.57
CA SER A 205 -41.53 -24.53 -12.86
C SER A 205 -42.89 -24.90 -13.50
N PRO A 206 -43.34 -26.18 -13.52
CA PRO A 206 -44.67 -26.53 -14.03
C PRO A 206 -45.86 -25.98 -13.21
N LEU A 207 -45.62 -25.52 -11.97
CA LEU A 207 -46.64 -24.95 -11.09
C LEU A 207 -46.77 -23.43 -11.24
N THR A 208 -45.86 -22.77 -11.98
CA THR A 208 -45.87 -21.32 -12.24
C THR A 208 -47.09 -20.87 -13.02
N LYS A 209 -47.55 -21.68 -13.98
CA LYS A 209 -48.67 -21.39 -14.89
C LYS A 209 -49.60 -22.58 -14.99
N LYS A 210 -50.89 -22.35 -14.81
CA LYS A 210 -51.95 -23.33 -15.02
C LYS A 210 -52.95 -22.78 -16.04
N SER A 211 -52.99 -23.40 -17.22
CA SER A 211 -54.09 -23.21 -18.16
C SER A 211 -55.30 -24.06 -17.72
N VAL A 212 -56.47 -23.43 -17.69
CA VAL A 212 -57.76 -24.12 -17.55
C VAL A 212 -58.55 -23.83 -18.82
N GLN A 213 -58.92 -24.88 -19.54
CA GLN A 213 -59.73 -24.81 -20.74
C GLN A 213 -61.10 -25.42 -20.44
N GLU A 214 -62.15 -24.60 -20.43
CA GLU A 214 -63.53 -25.06 -20.30
C GLU A 214 -64.18 -25.04 -21.69
N THR A 215 -64.48 -26.23 -22.21
CA THR A 215 -65.14 -26.40 -23.50
C THR A 215 -66.58 -26.83 -23.27
N LYS A 216 -67.53 -25.92 -23.52
CA LYS A 216 -68.96 -26.25 -23.55
C LYS A 216 -69.40 -26.40 -25.00
N GLY A 217 -69.72 -27.63 -25.39
CA GLY A 217 -70.32 -27.96 -26.68
C GLY A 217 -71.70 -28.59 -26.48
N GLU A 218 -72.72 -28.01 -27.10
CA GLU A 218 -73.98 -28.71 -27.35
C GLU A 218 -73.92 -29.30 -28.76
N THR A 219 -73.99 -30.62 -28.86
CA THR A 219 -74.05 -31.33 -30.14
C THR A 219 -75.49 -31.75 -30.40
N LYS A 220 -76.26 -30.94 -31.12
CA LYS A 220 -77.64 -31.27 -31.48
C LYS A 220 -77.67 -32.04 -32.81
N THR A 221 -77.81 -33.35 -32.73
CA THR A 221 -77.93 -34.23 -33.90
C THR A 221 -79.39 -34.68 -34.06
N GLU A 222 -80.12 -34.07 -34.98
CA GLU A 222 -81.46 -34.53 -35.35
C GLU A 222 -81.36 -35.52 -36.51
N GLY A 223 -81.79 -36.77 -36.26
CA GLY A 223 -81.82 -37.83 -37.26
C GLY A 223 -83.01 -38.74 -37.01
N THR A 224 -83.88 -38.88 -38.01
CA THR A 224 -85.02 -39.79 -38.00
C THR A 224 -84.65 -41.12 -38.66
N SER A 225 -84.87 -42.22 -37.95
CA SER A 225 -84.64 -43.58 -38.45
C SER A 225 -85.78 -44.49 -38.00
N ILE A 226 -86.43 -45.16 -38.95
CA ILE A 226 -87.47 -46.17 -38.73
C ILE A 226 -87.17 -47.33 -39.67
N GLY A 227 -86.96 -48.52 -39.12
CA GLY A 227 -86.72 -49.75 -39.89
C GLY A 227 -86.86 -51.00 -39.02
N LYS A 228 -87.31 -52.11 -39.61
CA LYS A 228 -87.51 -53.39 -38.90
C LYS A 228 -87.40 -54.59 -39.85
N THR A 229 -86.82 -55.70 -39.35
CA THR A 229 -86.79 -57.09 -39.91
C THR A 229 -86.04 -57.33 -41.24
N ASN A 230 -85.46 -58.50 -41.57
CA ASN A 230 -84.59 -59.49 -40.84
C ASN A 230 -84.05 -60.55 -41.86
N SER A 231 -82.87 -61.17 -41.63
CA SER A 231 -82.30 -62.43 -42.25
C SER A 231 -80.91 -62.32 -42.95
N GLU A 232 -80.30 -63.47 -43.31
CA GLU A 232 -78.90 -63.81 -42.94
C GLU A 232 -78.02 -64.58 -43.99
N THR A 233 -76.69 -64.34 -43.99
CA THR A 233 -75.56 -64.80 -44.87
C THR A 233 -75.51 -64.10 -46.26
N THR A 234 -74.47 -64.06 -47.13
CA THR A 234 -73.03 -64.45 -47.18
C THR A 234 -72.31 -63.63 -48.30
N GLY A 235 -71.06 -63.17 -48.14
CA GLY A 235 -70.22 -62.63 -49.25
C GLY A 235 -69.12 -61.60 -48.88
N GLU A 236 -67.96 -61.65 -49.55
CA GLU A 236 -66.77 -60.77 -49.36
C GLU A 236 -66.88 -59.42 -50.12
N ASN A 237 -66.09 -58.40 -49.73
CA ASN A 237 -66.04 -57.13 -50.48
C ASN A 237 -64.73 -56.34 -50.28
N THR A 238 -64.09 -55.92 -51.38
CA THR A 238 -62.92 -55.00 -51.41
C THR A 238 -63.36 -53.59 -51.81
N SER A 239 -62.83 -52.53 -51.19
CA SER A 239 -63.16 -51.15 -51.58
C SER A 239 -61.95 -50.24 -51.79
N LYS A 240 -62.03 -49.36 -52.80
CA LYS A 240 -61.13 -48.23 -53.03
C LYS A 240 -61.95 -46.95 -52.97
N SER A 241 -61.56 -46.00 -52.13
CA SER A 241 -62.16 -44.66 -52.09
C SER A 241 -61.10 -43.60 -52.41
N LYS A 242 -61.54 -42.52 -53.07
CA LYS A 242 -60.74 -41.33 -53.37
C LYS A 242 -61.61 -40.12 -53.05
N ALA A 243 -61.16 -39.29 -52.12
CA ALA A 243 -61.87 -38.09 -51.69
C ALA A 243 -61.05 -36.84 -52.03
N GLU A 244 -61.69 -35.85 -52.64
CA GLU A 244 -61.17 -34.48 -52.75
C GLU A 244 -62.00 -33.57 -51.84
N GLN A 245 -61.35 -32.77 -51.00
CA GLN A 245 -62.03 -31.82 -50.13
C GLN A 245 -61.46 -30.42 -50.35
N THR A 246 -62.35 -29.46 -50.62
CA THR A 246 -62.06 -28.01 -50.65
C THR A 246 -62.71 -27.34 -49.45
N GLY A 247 -61.92 -26.63 -48.64
CA GLY A 247 -62.40 -25.84 -47.52
C GLY A 247 -62.04 -24.38 -47.67
N THR A 248 -63.00 -23.49 -47.44
CA THR A 248 -62.80 -22.06 -47.21
C THR A 248 -63.17 -21.74 -45.76
N SER A 249 -62.31 -20.98 -45.07
CA SER A 249 -62.55 -20.57 -43.68
C SER A 249 -62.35 -19.06 -43.53
N ARG A 250 -63.36 -18.39 -43.01
CA ARG A 250 -63.34 -16.96 -42.65
C ARG A 250 -63.41 -16.84 -41.13
N GLY A 251 -62.31 -16.43 -40.51
CA GLY A 251 -62.23 -16.16 -39.07
C GLY A 251 -62.42 -14.68 -38.79
N LEU A 252 -63.31 -14.35 -37.84
CA LEU A 252 -63.45 -13.00 -37.28
C LEU A 252 -62.93 -13.03 -35.84
N SER A 253 -61.96 -12.18 -35.51
CA SER A 253 -61.32 -12.13 -34.19
C SER A 253 -61.44 -10.73 -33.59
N THR A 254 -62.22 -10.62 -32.50
CA THR A 254 -62.42 -9.40 -31.71
C THR A 254 -61.58 -9.45 -30.43
N GLY A 255 -60.51 -8.65 -30.36
CA GLY A 255 -59.69 -8.48 -29.17
C GLY A 255 -60.14 -7.26 -28.36
N ASN A 256 -60.40 -7.44 -27.06
CA ASN A 256 -60.77 -6.35 -26.13
C ASN A 256 -59.86 -6.38 -24.90
N THR A 257 -58.98 -5.39 -24.76
CA THR A 257 -58.04 -5.30 -23.63
C THR A 257 -58.43 -4.14 -22.71
N LYS A 258 -58.50 -4.40 -21.40
CA LYS A 258 -58.72 -3.39 -20.36
C LYS A 258 -57.53 -3.37 -19.41
N ASN A 259 -56.76 -2.28 -19.44
CA ASN A 259 -55.89 -1.88 -18.34
C ASN A 259 -56.38 -0.54 -17.77
N SER A 260 -55.94 -0.20 -16.55
CA SER A 260 -56.56 0.80 -15.67
C SER A 260 -56.56 2.26 -16.14
N SER A 261 -56.05 2.57 -17.33
CA SER A 261 -56.03 3.93 -17.90
C SER A 261 -56.25 4.02 -19.42
N ASN A 262 -56.46 2.91 -20.14
CA ASN A 262 -56.84 2.96 -21.56
C ASN A 262 -57.57 1.69 -22.03
N LYS A 263 -58.44 1.85 -23.03
CA LYS A 263 -59.33 0.81 -23.54
C LYS A 263 -59.20 0.72 -25.06
N SER A 264 -58.59 -0.34 -25.55
CA SER A 264 -58.40 -0.59 -26.98
C SER A 264 -59.15 -1.85 -27.43
N SER A 265 -59.77 -1.75 -28.60
CA SER A 265 -60.46 -2.82 -29.29
C SER A 265 -59.88 -2.96 -30.69
N SER A 266 -59.49 -4.17 -31.07
CA SER A 266 -59.03 -4.49 -32.43
C SER A 266 -59.87 -5.60 -33.04
N GLU A 267 -60.30 -5.38 -34.28
CA GLU A 267 -60.94 -6.40 -35.10
C GLU A 267 -59.98 -6.83 -36.21
N SER A 268 -59.82 -8.14 -36.38
CA SER A 268 -59.12 -8.71 -37.52
C SER A 268 -59.99 -9.77 -38.20
N VAL A 269 -59.93 -9.76 -39.53
CA VAL A 269 -60.62 -10.72 -40.40
C VAL A 269 -59.58 -11.42 -41.23
N ASN A 270 -59.58 -12.75 -41.22
CA ASN A 270 -58.62 -13.54 -42.00
C ASN A 270 -59.37 -14.61 -42.81
N GLU A 271 -59.05 -14.70 -44.10
CA GLU A 271 -59.65 -15.66 -45.03
C GLU A 271 -58.57 -16.56 -45.63
N GLY A 272 -58.81 -17.86 -45.59
CA GLY A 272 -57.94 -18.87 -46.17
C GLY A 272 -58.72 -19.95 -46.91
N SER A 273 -58.11 -20.53 -47.95
CA SER A 273 -58.66 -21.67 -48.69
C SER A 273 -57.60 -22.75 -48.87
N SER A 274 -58.00 -24.01 -48.81
CA SER A 274 -57.10 -25.14 -49.07
C SER A 274 -57.85 -26.31 -49.73
N LYS A 275 -57.09 -27.14 -50.46
CA LYS A 275 -57.60 -28.32 -51.17
C LYS A 275 -56.61 -29.48 -50.98
N ASN A 276 -57.10 -30.64 -50.56
CA ASN A 276 -56.25 -31.81 -50.28
C ASN A 276 -56.92 -33.13 -50.72
N THR A 277 -56.11 -34.15 -51.01
CA THR A 277 -56.54 -35.43 -51.61
C THR A 277 -55.73 -36.60 -51.06
N THR A 278 -56.39 -37.66 -50.58
CA THR A 278 -55.74 -38.84 -49.97
C THR A 278 -56.40 -40.14 -50.45
N VAL A 279 -55.63 -41.24 -50.49
CA VAL A 279 -56.08 -42.59 -50.90
C VAL A 279 -55.49 -43.64 -49.93
N THR A 280 -56.31 -44.56 -49.46
CA THR A 280 -55.90 -45.63 -48.51
C THR A 280 -56.58 -46.96 -48.90
N MET A 281 -55.93 -48.09 -48.64
CA MET A 281 -56.45 -49.46 -48.88
C MET A 281 -56.16 -50.37 -47.68
N GLY A 282 -57.04 -51.34 -47.42
CA GLY A 282 -56.86 -52.36 -46.40
C GLY A 282 -57.97 -53.41 -46.43
N ASP A 283 -57.61 -54.67 -46.16
CA ASP A 283 -58.50 -55.84 -46.19
C ASP A 283 -58.69 -56.44 -44.79
N GLY A 284 -59.86 -57.00 -44.52
CA GLY A 284 -60.17 -57.69 -43.26
C GLY A 284 -61.53 -58.39 -43.31
N THR A 285 -61.61 -59.61 -42.77
CA THR A 285 -62.79 -60.48 -42.84
C THR A 285 -63.53 -60.56 -41.51
N SER A 286 -64.84 -60.32 -41.54
CA SER A 286 -65.76 -60.61 -40.43
C SER A 286 -67.16 -60.95 -40.95
N THR A 287 -67.85 -61.89 -40.29
CA THR A 287 -69.09 -62.51 -40.79
C THR A 287 -70.31 -62.10 -39.96
N SER A 288 -71.17 -61.27 -40.53
CA SER A 288 -72.56 -61.04 -40.08
C SER A 288 -73.35 -60.36 -41.22
N THR A 289 -74.69 -60.37 -41.18
CA THR A 289 -75.51 -60.01 -42.37
C THR A 289 -76.45 -58.84 -42.22
N THR A 290 -76.62 -58.16 -43.34
CA THR A 290 -77.90 -57.61 -43.79
C THR A 290 -77.92 -57.72 -45.32
N ILE A 291 -79.06 -57.99 -45.96
CA ILE A 291 -79.19 -57.83 -47.42
C ILE A 291 -80.51 -57.13 -47.76
N GLY A 292 -80.41 -56.06 -48.54
CA GLY A 292 -81.56 -55.33 -49.09
C GLY A 292 -81.24 -53.86 -49.37
N THR A 293 -80.75 -53.55 -50.57
CA THR A 293 -80.26 -52.21 -50.94
C THR A 293 -81.37 -51.22 -51.30
N SER A 294 -81.25 -49.98 -50.85
CA SER A 294 -81.80 -48.80 -51.53
C SER A 294 -80.94 -47.55 -51.31
N PHE A 295 -81.09 -46.57 -52.19
CA PHE A 295 -80.31 -45.33 -52.24
C PHE A 295 -80.40 -44.49 -50.95
N ASN A 296 -79.26 -44.00 -50.47
CA ASN A 296 -79.20 -42.97 -49.43
C ASN A 296 -78.67 -41.65 -50.01
N GLU A 297 -79.50 -40.60 -49.96
CA GLU A 297 -79.05 -39.21 -50.10
C GLU A 297 -79.04 -38.58 -48.70
N THR A 298 -77.87 -38.56 -48.05
CA THR A 298 -77.74 -38.09 -46.66
C THR A 298 -77.41 -36.60 -46.60
N LYS A 299 -78.41 -35.76 -46.29
CA LYS A 299 -78.19 -34.37 -45.89
C LYS A 299 -78.07 -34.27 -44.37
N SER A 300 -76.83 -34.33 -43.86
CA SER A 300 -76.51 -34.05 -42.46
C SER A 300 -76.01 -32.62 -42.28
N THR A 301 -76.82 -31.76 -41.65
CA THR A 301 -76.39 -30.40 -41.27
C THR A 301 -75.89 -30.43 -39.83
N ALA A 302 -74.56 -30.44 -39.64
CA ALA A 302 -73.95 -30.41 -38.30
C ALA A 302 -73.56 -28.98 -37.91
N THR A 303 -74.38 -28.31 -37.10
CA THR A 303 -74.06 -27.00 -36.52
C THR A 303 -73.32 -27.18 -35.20
N ASN A 304 -71.99 -27.12 -35.22
CA ASN A 304 -71.18 -27.09 -34.01
C ASN A 304 -71.06 -25.66 -33.46
N GLY A 305 -71.84 -25.34 -32.44
CA GLY A 305 -71.62 -24.18 -31.58
C GLY A 305 -70.79 -24.59 -30.36
N GLY A 306 -69.55 -24.14 -30.27
CA GLY A 306 -68.67 -24.40 -29.13
C GLY A 306 -68.00 -23.11 -28.65
N ILE A 307 -68.25 -22.74 -27.40
CA ILE A 307 -67.49 -21.69 -26.72
C ILE A 307 -66.35 -22.38 -25.98
N THR A 308 -65.11 -22.01 -26.33
CA THR A 308 -63.92 -22.42 -25.59
C THR A 308 -63.44 -21.23 -24.79
N GLU A 309 -63.60 -21.28 -23.46
CA GLU A 309 -62.92 -20.33 -22.59
C GLU A 309 -61.60 -20.94 -22.12
N SER A 310 -60.48 -20.35 -22.54
CA SER A 310 -59.16 -20.60 -21.96
C SER A 310 -58.80 -19.50 -20.98
N ARG A 311 -58.41 -19.87 -19.76
CA ARG A 311 -57.93 -18.95 -18.73
C ARG A 311 -56.58 -19.44 -18.23
N GLU A 312 -55.56 -18.59 -18.31
CA GLU A 312 -54.27 -18.83 -17.67
C GLU A 312 -54.25 -18.21 -16.28
N PHE A 313 -53.84 -19.00 -15.30
CA PHE A 313 -53.59 -18.56 -13.93
C PHE A 313 -52.10 -18.68 -13.65
N ALA A 314 -51.47 -17.61 -13.14
CA ALA A 314 -50.08 -17.62 -12.72
C ALA A 314 -49.99 -17.58 -11.18
N ASP A 315 -49.15 -18.42 -10.59
CA ASP A 315 -48.88 -18.40 -9.15
C ASP A 315 -47.66 -17.52 -8.86
N LYS A 316 -47.91 -16.26 -8.47
CA LYS A 316 -46.84 -15.30 -8.22
C LYS A 316 -45.85 -15.77 -7.14
N ALA A 317 -46.32 -16.48 -6.10
CA ALA A 317 -45.45 -16.96 -5.05
C ALA A 317 -44.46 -18.02 -5.57
N VAL A 318 -44.87 -18.85 -6.54
CA VAL A 318 -43.97 -19.80 -7.20
C VAL A 318 -42.99 -19.08 -8.12
N ASN A 319 -43.45 -18.07 -8.87
CA ASN A 319 -42.57 -17.27 -9.73
C ASN A 319 -41.45 -16.58 -8.92
N GLU A 320 -41.76 -15.97 -7.79
CA GLU A 320 -40.76 -15.32 -6.91
C GLU A 320 -39.74 -16.32 -6.33
N TRP A 321 -40.10 -17.60 -6.20
CA TRP A 321 -39.16 -18.66 -5.80
C TRP A 321 -38.29 -19.15 -6.95
N ILE A 322 -38.84 -19.23 -8.16
CA ILE A 322 -38.09 -19.54 -9.39
C ILE A 322 -37.06 -18.43 -9.68
N GLU A 323 -37.48 -17.17 -9.64
CA GLU A 323 -36.62 -15.99 -9.81
C GLU A 323 -35.50 -15.96 -8.75
N TYR A 324 -35.79 -16.28 -7.49
CA TYR A 324 -34.77 -16.38 -6.44
C TYR A 324 -33.79 -17.55 -6.63
N ILE A 325 -34.23 -18.68 -7.21
CA ILE A 325 -33.32 -19.78 -7.58
C ILE A 325 -32.36 -19.31 -8.68
N ASP A 326 -32.87 -18.73 -9.76
CA ASP A 326 -32.05 -18.34 -10.92
C ASP A 326 -31.13 -17.14 -10.60
N GLU A 327 -31.69 -16.06 -10.08
CA GLU A 327 -30.98 -14.78 -9.94
C GLU A 327 -30.08 -14.70 -8.71
N VAL A 328 -30.31 -15.53 -7.68
CA VAL A 328 -29.55 -15.50 -6.41
C VAL A 328 -28.83 -16.82 -6.13
N LEU A 329 -29.56 -17.94 -6.00
CA LEU A 329 -28.95 -19.19 -5.54
C LEU A 329 -28.03 -19.81 -6.60
N SER A 330 -28.45 -19.85 -7.87
CA SER A 330 -27.65 -20.37 -8.98
C SER A 330 -26.39 -19.52 -9.19
N LYS A 331 -26.51 -18.18 -9.23
CA LYS A 331 -25.34 -17.29 -9.32
C LYS A 331 -24.38 -17.45 -8.14
N ARG A 332 -24.88 -17.64 -6.91
CA ARG A 332 -24.03 -17.94 -5.74
C ARG A 332 -23.28 -19.27 -5.92
N VAL A 333 -23.94 -20.30 -6.46
CA VAL A 333 -23.29 -21.58 -6.78
C VAL A 333 -22.25 -21.41 -7.88
N GLU A 334 -22.56 -20.73 -8.99
CA GLU A 334 -21.62 -20.47 -10.09
C GLU A 334 -20.37 -19.71 -9.62
N TYR A 335 -20.55 -18.61 -8.90
CA TYR A 335 -19.45 -17.85 -8.29
C TYR A 335 -18.69 -18.73 -7.28
N GLY A 336 -19.41 -19.50 -6.45
CA GLY A 336 -18.87 -20.38 -5.43
C GLY A 336 -18.10 -21.60 -5.95
N ARG A 337 -18.42 -22.12 -7.13
CA ARG A 337 -17.63 -23.16 -7.83
C ARG A 337 -16.23 -22.65 -8.17
N ASN A 338 -16.10 -21.37 -8.50
CA ASN A 338 -14.83 -20.75 -8.85
C ASN A 338 -14.04 -20.33 -7.61
N LYS A 339 -14.65 -19.53 -6.72
CA LYS A 339 -13.97 -18.89 -5.58
C LYS A 339 -14.10 -19.63 -4.24
N GLY A 340 -15.21 -20.34 -4.01
CA GLY A 340 -15.48 -21.15 -2.81
C GLY A 340 -16.88 -20.94 -2.22
N ILE A 341 -17.39 -21.98 -1.55
CA ILE A 341 -18.60 -21.93 -0.72
C ILE A 341 -18.26 -22.47 0.67
N PHE A 342 -18.82 -21.84 1.71
CA PHE A 342 -18.56 -22.18 3.10
C PHE A 342 -19.86 -22.34 3.88
N HIS A 343 -19.92 -23.37 4.72
CA HIS A 343 -20.87 -23.49 5.81
C HIS A 343 -20.47 -22.51 6.92
N ALA A 344 -21.05 -21.32 6.92
CA ALA A 344 -20.75 -20.25 7.86
C ALA A 344 -21.77 -20.15 9.01
N GLY A 345 -21.28 -20.12 10.25
CA GLY A 345 -22.05 -19.80 11.44
C GLY A 345 -21.55 -18.49 12.05
N ILE A 346 -22.44 -17.53 12.23
CA ILE A 346 -22.14 -16.19 12.78
C ILE A 346 -22.64 -16.14 14.22
N TYR A 347 -21.73 -16.02 15.17
CA TYR A 347 -21.99 -16.09 16.62
C TYR A 347 -21.67 -14.78 17.30
N LEU A 348 -22.53 -14.39 18.24
CA LEU A 348 -22.43 -13.17 19.01
C LEU A 348 -22.32 -13.52 20.48
N LEU A 349 -21.39 -12.87 21.17
CA LEU A 349 -21.03 -13.11 22.56
C LEU A 349 -21.06 -11.78 23.32
N ALA A 350 -21.62 -11.78 24.53
CA ALA A 350 -21.50 -10.64 25.45
C ALA A 350 -21.69 -11.07 26.91
N ASN A 351 -21.26 -10.22 27.85
CA ASN A 351 -21.50 -10.45 29.28
C ASN A 351 -22.94 -10.15 29.73
N ASN A 352 -23.71 -9.39 28.94
CA ASN A 352 -25.11 -9.08 29.24
C ASN A 352 -26.00 -9.08 27.99
N ARG A 353 -27.32 -9.29 28.18
CA ARG A 353 -28.32 -9.33 27.08
C ARG A 353 -28.50 -8.00 26.34
N GLY A 354 -28.24 -6.86 26.97
CA GLY A 354 -28.37 -5.53 26.35
C GLY A 354 -27.30 -5.31 25.28
N THR A 355 -26.03 -5.50 25.64
CA THR A 355 -24.89 -5.48 24.71
C THR A 355 -25.06 -6.53 23.60
N LEU A 356 -25.57 -7.72 23.91
CA LEU A 356 -25.84 -8.75 22.89
C LEU A 356 -26.94 -8.35 21.89
N LEU A 357 -28.02 -7.74 22.37
CA LEU A 357 -29.10 -7.23 21.50
C LEU A 357 -28.62 -6.05 20.65
N LYS A 358 -27.84 -5.13 21.24
CA LYS A 358 -27.18 -4.03 20.52
C LYS A 358 -26.32 -4.58 19.38
N LEU A 359 -25.40 -5.49 19.69
CA LEU A 359 -24.52 -6.15 18.72
C LEU A 359 -25.31 -6.84 17.60
N GLY A 360 -26.32 -7.64 17.97
CA GLY A 360 -27.15 -8.37 17.01
C GLY A 360 -27.95 -7.48 16.07
N ASN A 361 -28.56 -6.42 16.60
CA ASN A 361 -29.27 -5.44 15.77
C ASN A 361 -28.32 -4.67 14.84
N THR A 362 -27.14 -4.29 15.30
CA THR A 362 -26.13 -3.62 14.47
C THR A 362 -25.61 -4.52 13.35
N VAL A 363 -25.27 -5.77 13.64
CA VAL A 363 -24.85 -6.76 12.63
C VAL A 363 -25.97 -7.01 11.60
N SER A 364 -27.21 -7.22 12.04
CA SER A 364 -28.35 -7.35 11.12
C SER A 364 -28.58 -6.09 10.28
N ALA A 365 -28.37 -4.89 10.81
CA ALA A 365 -28.59 -3.63 10.09
C ALA A 365 -27.49 -3.29 9.08
N LEU A 366 -26.21 -3.53 9.40
CA LEU A 366 -25.08 -3.22 8.51
C LEU A 366 -24.99 -4.18 7.32
N PHE A 367 -25.25 -5.47 7.54
CA PHE A 367 -25.00 -6.52 6.54
C PHE A 367 -26.27 -7.03 5.83
N SER A 368 -27.44 -6.43 6.08
CA SER A 368 -28.65 -6.67 5.28
C SER A 368 -28.78 -5.65 4.14
N GLY A 369 -29.18 -6.11 2.96
CA GLY A 369 -29.38 -5.26 1.78
C GLY A 369 -30.84 -4.87 1.53
N ILE A 370 -31.05 -4.16 0.43
CA ILE A 370 -32.36 -3.67 -0.02
C ILE A 370 -33.15 -4.75 -0.80
N ASN A 371 -32.44 -5.69 -1.44
CA ASN A 371 -33.03 -6.74 -2.27
C ASN A 371 -33.72 -7.83 -1.42
N ASP A 372 -34.79 -8.43 -1.94
CA ASP A 372 -35.57 -9.47 -1.24
C ASP A 372 -34.83 -10.81 -1.18
N ASN A 373 -33.85 -10.88 -0.27
CA ASN A 373 -33.21 -12.13 0.09
C ASN A 373 -34.18 -12.99 0.90
N LYS A 374 -34.64 -14.11 0.32
CA LYS A 374 -35.55 -15.04 1.01
C LYS A 374 -34.92 -15.69 2.26
N ALA A 375 -33.60 -15.55 2.50
CA ALA A 375 -32.88 -15.95 3.72
C ALA A 375 -32.21 -14.75 4.45
N PRO A 376 -33.00 -13.81 5.01
CA PRO A 376 -32.48 -12.58 5.62
C PRO A 376 -31.81 -12.82 6.98
N LEU A 377 -30.93 -11.89 7.40
CA LEU A 377 -30.21 -11.97 8.68
C LEU A 377 -31.15 -11.84 9.89
N LYS A 378 -31.30 -12.92 10.65
CA LYS A 378 -32.17 -13.04 11.83
C LYS A 378 -31.37 -13.39 13.08
N LEU A 379 -31.51 -12.56 14.12
CA LEU A 379 -30.98 -12.81 15.45
C LEU A 379 -31.76 -13.90 16.20
N THR A 380 -31.07 -14.93 16.67
CA THR A 380 -31.61 -16.02 17.48
C THR A 380 -30.76 -16.20 18.74
N TYR A 381 -31.35 -16.10 19.93
CA TYR A 381 -30.62 -16.35 21.19
C TYR A 381 -30.32 -17.84 21.37
N ILE A 382 -29.13 -18.15 21.91
CA ILE A 382 -28.69 -19.52 22.17
C ILE A 382 -28.80 -19.80 23.68
N ASP A 383 -29.84 -20.54 24.07
CA ASP A 383 -29.97 -21.09 25.43
C ASP A 383 -29.46 -22.56 25.53
N ASN A 384 -29.09 -23.18 24.40
CA ASN A 384 -28.67 -24.58 24.35
C ASN A 384 -27.20 -24.75 24.78
N LYS A 385 -26.97 -25.45 25.90
CA LYS A 385 -25.62 -25.67 26.45
C LYS A 385 -24.66 -26.39 25.49
N SER A 386 -25.12 -27.33 24.68
CA SER A 386 -24.27 -28.03 23.69
C SER A 386 -23.85 -27.12 22.54
N GLU A 387 -24.73 -26.19 22.14
CA GLU A 387 -24.41 -25.17 21.12
C GLU A 387 -23.37 -24.20 21.67
N ILE A 388 -23.56 -23.69 22.89
CA ILE A 388 -22.58 -22.83 23.58
C ILE A 388 -21.23 -23.55 23.76
N GLU A 389 -21.23 -24.84 24.12
CA GLU A 389 -20.00 -25.64 24.24
C GLU A 389 -19.30 -25.83 22.88
N ALA A 390 -20.04 -25.97 21.78
CA ALA A 390 -19.45 -26.00 20.43
C ALA A 390 -18.81 -24.66 20.05
N VAL A 391 -19.55 -23.56 20.25
CA VAL A 391 -19.09 -22.18 20.01
C VAL A 391 -17.84 -21.86 20.82
N LYS A 392 -17.82 -22.16 22.13
CA LYS A 392 -16.64 -21.98 23.01
C LYS A 392 -15.44 -22.86 22.63
N ASN A 393 -15.64 -23.92 21.84
CA ASN A 393 -14.58 -24.76 21.29
C ASN A 393 -14.20 -24.41 19.83
N PHE A 394 -14.72 -23.31 19.26
CA PHE A 394 -14.54 -22.95 17.84
C PHE A 394 -15.04 -24.04 16.88
N GLN A 395 -16.20 -24.66 17.17
CA GLN A 395 -16.79 -25.72 16.35
C GLN A 395 -18.19 -25.33 15.88
N LEU A 396 -18.50 -25.62 14.61
CA LEU A 396 -19.87 -25.53 14.12
C LEU A 396 -20.75 -26.57 14.83
N PRO A 397 -21.86 -26.17 15.47
CA PRO A 397 -22.78 -27.10 16.11
C PRO A 397 -23.42 -28.02 15.08
N VAL A 398 -23.45 -29.33 15.38
CA VAL A 398 -24.09 -30.35 14.55
C VAL A 398 -25.38 -30.83 15.23
N THR A 399 -26.49 -30.77 14.51
CA THR A 399 -27.81 -31.19 14.97
C THR A 399 -28.26 -32.49 14.29
N GLN A 400 -29.08 -33.28 14.99
CA GLN A 400 -29.71 -34.47 14.43
C GLN A 400 -31.14 -34.14 14.00
N LEU A 401 -31.33 -33.87 12.70
CA LEU A 401 -32.62 -33.51 12.11
C LEU A 401 -33.17 -34.66 11.27
N GLU A 402 -34.26 -35.26 11.74
CA GLU A 402 -35.10 -36.17 10.93
C GLU A 402 -36.03 -35.32 10.06
N LEU A 403 -35.76 -35.26 8.76
CA LEU A 403 -36.47 -34.41 7.79
C LEU A 403 -36.94 -35.22 6.58
N THR A 404 -38.12 -34.90 6.06
CA THR A 404 -38.57 -35.44 4.77
C THR A 404 -37.78 -34.81 3.61
N ASN A 405 -37.94 -35.33 2.39
CA ASN A 405 -37.20 -34.81 1.23
C ASN A 405 -37.64 -33.39 0.88
N ASN A 406 -38.95 -33.10 0.91
CA ASN A 406 -39.46 -31.74 0.69
C ASN A 406 -38.97 -30.75 1.77
N GLU A 407 -38.79 -31.19 3.02
CA GLU A 407 -38.25 -30.34 4.09
C GLU A 407 -36.75 -30.04 3.91
N LYS A 408 -35.96 -30.98 3.38
CA LYS A 408 -34.56 -30.75 3.01
C LYS A 408 -34.44 -29.77 1.84
N GLU A 409 -35.27 -29.95 0.82
CA GLU A 409 -35.33 -29.04 -0.34
C GLU A 409 -35.73 -27.61 0.07
N ALA A 410 -36.72 -27.47 0.95
CA ALA A 410 -37.09 -26.16 1.51
C ALA A 410 -35.96 -25.54 2.34
N ARG A 411 -35.23 -26.31 3.17
CA ARG A 411 -34.06 -25.79 3.89
C ARG A 411 -32.96 -25.30 2.94
N LEU A 412 -32.71 -26.01 1.83
CA LEU A 412 -31.69 -25.62 0.86
C LEU A 412 -31.98 -24.25 0.26
N LEU A 413 -33.24 -23.97 -0.09
CA LEU A 413 -33.69 -22.66 -0.56
C LEU A 413 -33.53 -21.54 0.48
N PHE A 414 -33.60 -21.87 1.77
CA PHE A 414 -33.26 -20.92 2.86
C PHE A 414 -31.75 -20.84 3.14
N SER A 415 -30.91 -21.23 2.18
CA SER A 415 -29.45 -21.26 2.31
C SER A 415 -28.93 -22.18 3.43
N LYS A 416 -29.66 -23.25 3.79
CA LYS A 416 -29.27 -24.23 4.83
C LYS A 416 -29.19 -25.65 4.27
N SER A 417 -28.01 -26.26 4.32
CA SER A 417 -27.76 -27.64 3.90
C SER A 417 -27.25 -28.51 5.06
N GLY A 418 -27.34 -29.83 4.91
CA GLY A 418 -26.80 -30.80 5.87
C GLY A 418 -27.28 -30.65 7.33
N ASN A 419 -26.39 -31.05 8.25
CA ASN A 419 -26.63 -31.18 9.69
C ASN A 419 -25.93 -30.09 10.53
N LYS A 420 -25.11 -29.22 9.94
CA LYS A 420 -24.45 -28.09 10.63
C LYS A 420 -25.47 -26.96 10.84
N LEU A 421 -25.42 -26.26 11.98
CA LEU A 421 -26.28 -25.09 12.27
C LEU A 421 -25.70 -23.80 11.66
N SER A 422 -25.54 -23.82 10.33
CA SER A 422 -24.92 -22.76 9.52
C SER A 422 -25.75 -22.45 8.28
N SER A 423 -25.47 -21.30 7.66
CA SER A 423 -25.86 -20.99 6.29
C SER A 423 -24.74 -21.39 5.33
N TRP A 424 -25.04 -21.74 4.08
CA TRP A 424 -24.01 -21.83 3.04
C TRP A 424 -23.87 -20.47 2.33
N LEU A 425 -22.66 -19.91 2.37
CA LEU A 425 -22.30 -18.59 1.82
C LEU A 425 -21.20 -18.73 0.77
N SER A 426 -21.21 -17.89 -0.25
CA SER A 426 -20.03 -17.69 -1.12
C SER A 426 -18.89 -16.96 -0.39
N THR A 427 -17.67 -16.97 -0.93
CA THR A 427 -16.57 -16.13 -0.41
C THR A 427 -16.91 -14.64 -0.41
N ASN A 428 -17.66 -14.14 -1.40
CA ASN A 428 -18.08 -12.74 -1.50
C ASN A 428 -18.99 -12.37 -0.31
N GLU A 429 -20.07 -13.14 -0.09
CA GLU A 429 -20.97 -12.91 1.05
C GLU A 429 -20.26 -13.09 2.40
N LEU A 430 -19.33 -14.04 2.51
CA LEU A 430 -18.54 -14.24 3.71
C LEU A 430 -17.56 -13.08 3.96
N SER A 431 -16.91 -12.55 2.93
CA SER A 431 -15.95 -11.43 3.03
C SER A 431 -16.60 -10.11 3.47
N VAL A 432 -17.89 -9.90 3.18
CA VAL A 432 -18.63 -8.71 3.66
C VAL A 432 -18.74 -8.72 5.19
N ILE A 433 -19.12 -9.84 5.79
CA ILE A 433 -19.34 -9.92 7.24
C ILE A 433 -18.08 -10.29 8.05
N ALA A 434 -17.12 -10.99 7.43
CA ALA A 434 -15.77 -11.21 7.96
C ALA A 434 -14.78 -10.12 7.53
N GLY A 435 -15.29 -8.96 7.09
CA GLY A 435 -14.50 -7.89 6.50
C GLY A 435 -13.47 -7.27 7.45
N LEU A 436 -12.59 -6.45 6.88
CA LEU A 436 -11.66 -5.63 7.64
C LEU A 436 -12.09 -4.15 7.59
N PRO A 437 -11.76 -3.34 8.60
CA PRO A 437 -12.05 -1.91 8.60
C PRO A 437 -11.52 -1.22 7.34
N GLN A 438 -12.34 -0.38 6.72
CA GLN A 438 -11.91 0.51 5.64
C GLN A 438 -11.22 1.77 6.18
N LYS A 439 -11.55 2.16 7.41
CA LYS A 439 -10.98 3.29 8.15
C LYS A 439 -10.26 2.81 9.41
N GLU A 440 -9.38 3.65 9.94
CA GLU A 440 -8.70 3.39 11.21
C GLU A 440 -9.71 3.34 12.37
N VAL A 441 -9.56 2.35 13.24
CA VAL A 441 -10.44 2.12 14.38
C VAL A 441 -9.65 1.80 15.64
N VAL A 442 -10.25 2.04 16.81
CA VAL A 442 -9.59 1.80 18.10
C VAL A 442 -9.30 0.30 18.27
N GLY A 443 -8.04 -0.09 18.08
CA GLY A 443 -7.56 -1.47 18.18
C GLY A 443 -6.99 -2.06 16.89
N LEU A 444 -7.09 -1.36 15.75
CA LEU A 444 -6.41 -1.70 14.49
C LEU A 444 -5.97 -0.42 13.78
N SER A 445 -4.66 -0.19 13.70
CA SER A 445 -4.11 0.96 12.97
C SER A 445 -4.14 0.72 11.46
N LEU A 446 -4.40 1.78 10.69
CA LEU A 446 -4.26 1.75 9.23
C LEU A 446 -2.99 2.47 8.80
N LYS A 447 -2.17 1.78 8.00
CA LYS A 447 -0.91 2.31 7.47
C LYS A 447 -1.04 2.58 5.97
N GLU A 448 -0.99 3.85 5.60
CA GLU A 448 -0.85 4.26 4.21
C GLU A 448 0.56 3.90 3.71
N GLU A 449 0.67 3.17 2.60
CA GLU A 449 1.95 2.87 1.93
C GLU A 449 1.79 3.04 0.41
N VAL A 450 2.89 3.34 -0.29
CA VAL A 450 2.91 3.61 -1.74
C VAL A 450 3.95 2.72 -2.43
N GLU A 451 3.68 2.22 -3.64
CA GLU A 451 4.63 1.36 -4.36
C GLU A 451 5.88 2.11 -4.84
N PHE A 452 7.05 1.66 -4.40
CA PHE A 452 8.37 2.05 -4.89
C PHE A 452 9.01 0.95 -5.76
N GLY A 453 10.16 1.23 -6.36
CA GLY A 453 10.93 0.23 -7.10
C GLY A 453 11.40 -0.92 -6.20
N LEU A 454 11.29 -2.15 -6.72
CA LEU A 454 11.75 -3.37 -6.03
C LEU A 454 12.91 -4.09 -6.75
N ASN A 455 13.22 -3.70 -7.99
CA ASN A 455 14.18 -4.38 -8.85
C ASN A 455 15.49 -3.60 -8.94
N ILE A 456 16.51 -4.06 -8.21
CA ILE A 456 17.85 -3.47 -8.19
C ILE A 456 18.72 -4.10 -9.28
N LYS A 457 19.31 -3.29 -10.16
CA LYS A 457 20.19 -3.76 -11.25
C LYS A 457 21.63 -4.07 -10.76
N ASN A 458 21.75 -4.95 -9.76
CA ASN A 458 23.01 -5.26 -9.07
C ASN A 458 24.07 -6.03 -9.91
N GLN A 459 23.79 -6.39 -11.17
CA GLN A 459 24.53 -7.44 -11.88
C GLN A 459 25.98 -7.10 -12.30
N ASN A 460 26.41 -5.83 -12.18
CA ASN A 460 27.72 -5.37 -12.68
C ASN A 460 28.64 -4.71 -11.63
N ILE A 461 28.24 -4.63 -10.36
CA ILE A 461 29.09 -4.01 -9.31
C ILE A 461 30.19 -5.00 -8.88
N THR A 462 31.46 -4.59 -8.94
CA THR A 462 32.58 -5.41 -8.43
C THR A 462 32.55 -5.47 -6.91
N LYS A 463 33.00 -6.58 -6.30
CA LYS A 463 32.96 -6.78 -4.84
C LYS A 463 33.63 -5.65 -4.04
N GLU A 464 34.69 -5.07 -4.59
CA GLU A 464 35.44 -3.95 -3.97
C GLU A 464 34.65 -2.63 -3.98
N ASN A 465 33.76 -2.46 -4.96
CA ASN A 465 32.91 -1.28 -5.14
C ASN A 465 31.53 -1.40 -4.48
N ILE A 466 31.22 -2.51 -3.79
CA ILE A 466 29.97 -2.64 -3.06
C ILE A 466 30.00 -1.74 -1.82
N LEU A 467 29.04 -0.82 -1.72
CA LEU A 467 28.72 -0.06 -0.51
C LEU A 467 27.32 -0.48 -0.04
N CYS A 468 27.22 -1.29 1.01
CA CYS A 468 25.92 -1.66 1.58
C CYS A 468 25.31 -0.47 2.34
N LEU A 469 24.11 -0.07 1.93
CA LEU A 469 23.37 1.04 2.53
C LEU A 469 22.36 0.54 3.58
N GLY A 470 21.76 -0.62 3.33
CA GLY A 470 20.70 -1.17 4.17
C GLY A 470 19.86 -2.16 3.38
N HIS A 471 18.57 -2.24 3.70
CA HIS A 471 17.67 -3.29 3.22
C HIS A 471 16.47 -2.72 2.46
N LEU A 472 16.02 -3.41 1.42
CA LEU A 472 14.86 -3.02 0.62
C LEU A 472 13.58 -3.10 1.47
N VAL A 473 12.71 -2.11 1.33
CA VAL A 473 11.37 -2.11 1.94
C VAL A 473 10.33 -2.28 0.83
N ARG A 474 9.30 -3.08 1.10
CA ARG A 474 8.15 -3.29 0.20
C ARG A 474 6.86 -3.15 0.99
N SER A 475 6.03 -2.17 0.63
CA SER A 475 4.78 -1.85 1.33
C SER A 475 5.02 -1.77 2.84
N GLY A 476 6.02 -1.01 3.24
CA GLY A 476 6.41 -0.85 4.65
C GLY A 476 7.09 -2.02 5.36
N SER A 477 7.15 -3.23 4.78
CA SER A 477 7.91 -4.35 5.34
C SER A 477 9.37 -4.34 4.90
N LYS A 478 10.30 -4.37 5.87
CA LYS A 478 11.74 -4.63 5.63
C LYS A 478 11.91 -6.05 5.06
N LEU A 479 12.62 -6.18 3.95
CA LEU A 479 13.01 -7.46 3.35
C LEU A 479 14.47 -7.79 3.70
N GLU A 480 14.84 -9.07 3.58
CA GLU A 480 16.24 -9.53 3.70
C GLU A 480 17.10 -9.22 2.45
N LEU A 481 16.57 -8.45 1.48
CA LEU A 481 17.30 -8.07 0.28
C LEU A 481 18.10 -6.79 0.54
N GLU A 482 19.43 -6.91 0.59
CA GLU A 482 20.33 -5.77 0.74
C GLU A 482 20.31 -4.83 -0.49
N VAL A 483 20.45 -3.54 -0.21
CA VAL A 483 20.54 -2.46 -1.19
C VAL A 483 21.96 -1.89 -1.17
N TYR A 484 22.61 -1.92 -2.33
CA TYR A 484 23.98 -1.45 -2.50
C TYR A 484 24.03 -0.17 -3.35
N LEU A 485 25.02 0.67 -3.07
CA LEU A 485 25.50 1.72 -3.96
C LEU A 485 26.84 1.27 -4.58
N ASP A 486 27.10 1.66 -5.83
CA ASP A 486 28.39 1.45 -6.48
C ASP A 486 29.36 2.60 -6.11
N LYS A 487 30.48 2.26 -5.45
CA LYS A 487 31.52 3.23 -5.08
C LYS A 487 32.09 3.98 -6.29
N ALA A 488 32.10 3.40 -7.48
CA ALA A 488 32.56 4.09 -8.69
C ALA A 488 31.65 5.25 -9.10
N GLN A 489 30.39 5.28 -8.63
CA GLN A 489 29.43 6.36 -8.88
C GLN A 489 29.48 7.46 -7.81
N LEU A 490 30.19 7.28 -6.70
CA LEU A 490 30.25 8.30 -5.63
C LEU A 490 30.85 9.62 -6.10
N ASN A 491 31.77 9.61 -7.09
CA ASN A 491 32.28 10.82 -7.72
C ASN A 491 31.21 11.60 -8.51
N LYS A 492 30.04 11.01 -8.80
CA LYS A 492 28.87 11.70 -9.37
C LYS A 492 28.05 12.47 -8.32
N HIS A 493 28.55 12.54 -7.09
CA HIS A 493 28.01 13.26 -5.95
C HIS A 493 26.69 12.69 -5.39
N THR A 494 26.51 12.88 -4.07
CA THR A 494 25.36 12.42 -3.32
C THR A 494 24.67 13.59 -2.63
N PHE A 495 23.34 13.62 -2.64
CA PHE A 495 22.52 14.53 -1.86
C PHE A 495 21.71 13.75 -0.82
N ILE A 496 21.76 14.19 0.44
CA ILE A 496 21.06 13.55 1.56
C ILE A 496 20.17 14.59 2.23
N THR A 497 18.88 14.29 2.38
CA THR A 497 17.94 15.23 3.01
C THR A 497 16.87 14.55 3.87
N GLY A 498 16.07 15.37 4.56
CA GLY A 498 15.09 14.99 5.58
C GLY A 498 15.16 15.88 6.82
N VAL A 499 14.12 15.89 7.64
CA VAL A 499 14.09 16.72 8.86
C VAL A 499 15.03 16.19 9.96
N THR A 500 15.18 16.92 11.07
CA THR A 500 16.03 16.48 12.20
C THR A 500 15.49 15.19 12.85
N GLY A 501 16.39 14.29 13.27
CA GLY A 501 16.04 13.03 13.94
C GLY A 501 15.62 11.87 13.04
N THR A 502 15.69 12.03 11.71
CA THR A 502 15.12 11.05 10.75
C THR A 502 16.07 9.96 10.28
N GLY A 503 17.39 10.10 10.45
CA GLY A 503 18.39 9.13 9.99
C GLY A 503 19.46 9.68 9.03
N LYS A 504 19.44 10.97 8.69
CA LYS A 504 20.48 11.61 7.84
C LYS A 504 21.91 11.32 8.30
N THR A 505 22.27 11.69 9.52
CA THR A 505 23.64 11.51 10.04
C THR A 505 24.04 10.04 10.11
N THR A 506 23.11 9.15 10.48
CA THR A 506 23.31 7.69 10.44
C THR A 506 23.64 7.19 9.03
N THR A 507 22.97 7.73 8.01
CA THR A 507 23.26 7.46 6.59
C THR A 507 24.64 7.96 6.19
N CYS A 508 25.02 9.16 6.64
CA CYS A 508 26.33 9.73 6.38
C CYS A 508 27.44 8.85 7.00
N HIS A 509 27.28 8.44 8.25
CA HIS A 509 28.18 7.50 8.93
C HIS A 509 28.31 6.19 8.14
N LYS A 510 27.18 5.59 7.72
CA LYS A 510 27.16 4.35 6.93
C LYS A 510 27.93 4.49 5.61
N ILE A 511 27.75 5.61 4.90
CA ILE A 511 28.45 5.89 3.63
C ILE A 511 29.95 6.09 3.85
N LEU A 512 30.36 6.90 4.84
CA LEU A 512 31.77 7.20 5.10
C LEU A 512 32.56 5.95 5.52
N ASP A 513 32.01 5.15 6.42
CA ASP A 513 32.62 3.88 6.87
C ASP A 513 32.68 2.85 5.72
N ALA A 514 31.55 2.57 5.08
CA ALA A 514 31.46 1.54 4.04
C ALA A 514 32.21 1.92 2.74
N ALA A 515 32.41 3.20 2.44
CA ALA A 515 33.28 3.65 1.36
C ALA A 515 34.74 3.20 1.58
N ASN A 516 35.23 3.29 2.82
CA ASN A 516 36.63 3.07 3.22
C ASN A 516 37.61 3.94 2.41
N MET A 517 37.38 5.25 2.41
CA MET A 517 38.17 6.26 1.69
C MET A 517 38.61 7.38 2.65
N PRO A 518 39.67 8.15 2.31
CA PRO A 518 39.92 9.45 2.92
C PRO A 518 38.70 10.37 2.78
N PHE A 519 38.41 11.16 3.81
CA PHE A 519 37.26 12.05 3.81
C PHE A 519 37.48 13.29 4.66
N MET A 520 36.77 14.37 4.33
CA MET A 520 36.67 15.59 5.14
C MET A 520 35.19 15.92 5.37
N VAL A 521 34.76 15.86 6.63
CA VAL A 521 33.43 16.33 7.07
C VAL A 521 33.53 17.78 7.50
N ILE A 522 32.64 18.63 6.99
CA ILE A 522 32.43 20.01 7.43
C ILE A 522 31.10 20.04 8.18
N GLU A 523 31.16 20.09 9.51
CA GLU A 523 29.99 20.05 10.40
C GLU A 523 29.77 21.43 11.07
N PRO A 524 28.80 22.24 10.61
CA PRO A 524 28.72 23.62 11.04
C PRO A 524 28.01 23.82 12.39
N ALA A 525 27.11 22.94 12.81
CA ALA A 525 26.16 23.23 13.90
C ALA A 525 26.17 22.25 15.09
N LYS A 526 26.79 21.09 14.94
CA LYS A 526 26.78 20.00 15.93
C LYS A 526 28.17 19.34 16.01
N THR A 527 28.24 18.17 16.66
CA THR A 527 29.47 17.36 16.83
C THR A 527 29.19 15.85 16.70
N GLU A 528 28.23 15.47 15.84
CA GLU A 528 27.68 14.11 15.70
C GLU A 528 28.70 13.11 15.13
N TYR A 529 29.67 13.57 14.32
CA TYR A 529 30.65 12.70 13.65
C TYR A 529 31.79 12.23 14.57
N ARG A 530 31.94 12.81 15.77
CA ARG A 530 32.95 12.40 16.76
C ARG A 530 32.93 10.90 17.06
N VAL A 531 31.74 10.28 17.04
CA VAL A 531 31.58 8.85 17.35
C VAL A 531 32.36 7.93 16.40
N LEU A 532 32.65 8.38 15.17
CA LEU A 532 33.43 7.60 14.20
C LEU A 532 34.88 7.36 14.64
N THR A 533 35.43 8.11 15.61
CA THR A 533 36.75 7.81 16.19
C THR A 533 36.81 6.42 16.84
N GLN A 534 35.67 5.80 17.17
CA GLN A 534 35.61 4.45 17.73
C GLN A 534 35.86 3.34 16.68
N LEU A 535 35.69 3.65 15.38
CA LEU A 535 36.07 2.77 14.26
C LEU A 535 37.35 3.23 13.56
N HIS A 536 37.68 4.52 13.66
CA HIS A 536 38.76 5.17 12.92
C HIS A 536 39.68 5.92 13.88
N ASN A 537 40.56 5.16 14.53
CA ASN A 537 41.52 5.68 15.52
C ASN A 537 42.53 6.68 14.93
N ASP A 538 42.63 6.74 13.61
CA ASP A 538 43.46 7.64 12.79
C ASP A 538 42.73 8.92 12.34
N MET A 539 41.44 9.05 12.65
CA MET A 539 40.63 10.22 12.29
C MET A 539 41.02 11.46 13.10
N VAL A 540 41.28 12.57 12.42
CA VAL A 540 41.67 13.84 13.04
C VAL A 540 40.45 14.78 13.13
N ILE A 541 40.20 15.35 14.30
CA ILE A 541 39.11 16.31 14.51
C ILE A 541 39.69 17.68 14.84
N PHE A 542 39.14 18.73 14.25
CA PHE A 542 39.47 20.13 14.51
C PHE A 542 38.23 20.90 14.96
N THR A 543 38.34 21.64 16.06
CA THR A 543 37.27 22.47 16.63
C THR A 543 37.49 23.94 16.27
N LEU A 544 36.93 24.36 15.14
CA LEU A 544 37.14 25.69 14.56
C LEU A 544 36.54 26.76 15.49
N GLY A 545 37.39 27.70 15.91
CA GLY A 545 37.06 28.71 16.91
C GLY A 545 37.23 28.28 18.37
N ASN A 546 37.74 27.07 18.67
CA ASN A 546 38.07 26.65 20.04
C ASN A 546 39.49 26.08 20.16
N ASP A 547 40.42 26.94 20.58
CA ASP A 547 41.85 26.63 20.73
C ASP A 547 42.17 25.63 21.88
N THR A 548 41.24 25.50 22.83
CA THR A 548 41.44 24.70 24.05
C THR A 548 41.20 23.20 23.83
N VAL A 549 40.52 22.83 22.74
CA VAL A 549 40.24 21.44 22.36
C VAL A 549 41.19 21.04 21.24
N ALA A 550 40.82 21.27 19.98
CA ALA A 550 41.63 20.94 18.80
C ALA A 550 41.75 22.17 17.89
N PRO A 551 42.80 23.00 18.03
CA PRO A 551 42.95 24.23 17.27
C PRO A 551 43.03 23.98 15.76
N PHE A 552 42.43 24.87 14.97
CA PHE A 552 42.61 24.93 13.51
C PHE A 552 43.38 26.20 13.13
N ARG A 553 44.11 26.17 12.02
CA ARG A 553 44.94 27.27 11.53
C ARG A 553 44.86 27.33 10.01
N LEU A 554 44.54 28.50 9.46
CA LEU A 554 44.32 28.73 8.05
C LEU A 554 44.75 30.16 7.71
N ASN A 555 45.63 30.32 6.72
CA ASN A 555 45.78 31.60 6.03
C ASN A 555 44.94 31.55 4.75
N PRO A 556 43.81 32.28 4.65
CA PRO A 556 43.01 32.29 3.43
C PRO A 556 43.78 32.76 2.18
N PHE A 557 44.88 33.50 2.38
CA PHE A 557 45.70 34.11 1.33
C PHE A 557 47.01 33.34 1.05
N GLU A 558 47.23 32.18 1.70
CA GLU A 558 48.23 31.22 1.23
C GLU A 558 47.65 30.43 0.05
N PHE A 559 48.43 30.28 -1.02
CA PHE A 559 48.06 29.52 -2.21
C PHE A 559 49.10 28.43 -2.50
N PHE A 560 48.78 27.50 -3.39
CA PHE A 560 49.67 26.41 -3.81
C PHE A 560 50.53 26.80 -5.02
N PRO A 561 51.73 26.20 -5.21
CA PRO A 561 52.65 26.54 -6.31
C PRO A 561 52.13 26.38 -7.76
N HIS A 562 50.91 25.86 -7.94
CA HIS A 562 50.27 25.67 -9.24
C HIS A 562 49.11 26.64 -9.50
N GLU A 563 48.75 27.46 -8.52
CA GLU A 563 47.72 28.50 -8.63
C GLU A 563 48.29 29.79 -9.22
N ASN A 564 47.39 30.66 -9.66
CA ASN A 564 47.68 32.06 -9.97
C ASN A 564 46.98 32.96 -8.94
N ILE A 565 47.67 34.00 -8.48
CA ILE A 565 47.16 34.99 -7.52
C ILE A 565 45.81 35.58 -7.96
N THR A 566 45.63 35.88 -9.25
CA THR A 566 44.34 36.40 -9.77
C THR A 566 43.18 35.44 -9.48
N SER A 567 43.34 34.14 -9.78
CA SER A 567 42.31 33.13 -9.52
C SER A 567 42.04 32.95 -8.02
N ARG A 568 43.08 33.04 -7.19
CA ARG A 568 42.93 33.00 -5.72
C ARG A 568 42.16 34.22 -5.20
N VAL A 569 42.46 35.41 -5.70
CA VAL A 569 41.76 36.67 -5.35
C VAL A 569 40.30 36.63 -5.79
N ASP A 570 40.00 36.17 -7.01
CA ASP A 570 38.62 35.99 -7.48
C ASP A 570 37.84 35.02 -6.60
N MET A 571 38.43 33.89 -6.19
CA MET A 571 37.76 32.95 -5.30
C MET A 571 37.51 33.51 -3.89
N ILE A 572 38.46 34.28 -3.36
CA ILE A 572 38.28 35.00 -2.08
C ILE A 572 37.14 36.02 -2.19
N LYS A 573 37.09 36.78 -3.30
CA LYS A 573 36.02 37.75 -3.60
C LYS A 573 34.66 37.07 -3.66
N ALA A 574 34.52 36.00 -4.44
CA ALA A 574 33.28 35.24 -4.56
C ALA A 574 32.79 34.66 -3.22
N ASN A 575 33.71 34.20 -2.35
CA ASN A 575 33.36 33.72 -1.00
C ASN A 575 32.83 34.86 -0.11
N ILE A 576 33.48 36.02 -0.16
CA ILE A 576 33.07 37.21 0.58
C ILE A 576 31.70 37.70 0.11
N GLU A 577 31.44 37.68 -1.21
CA GLU A 577 30.14 38.03 -1.82
C GLU A 577 29.02 37.02 -1.50
N ALA A 578 29.34 35.72 -1.40
CA ALA A 578 28.39 34.70 -1.00
C ALA A 578 28.03 34.76 0.49
N ALA A 579 28.98 35.12 1.36
CA ALA A 579 28.82 35.12 2.81
C ALA A 579 28.22 36.41 3.39
N PHE A 580 28.43 37.57 2.74
CA PHE A 580 28.02 38.88 3.25
C PHE A 580 27.25 39.70 2.20
N ASP A 581 26.16 40.34 2.61
CA ASP A 581 25.56 41.41 1.83
C ASP A 581 26.52 42.62 1.74
N MET A 582 26.92 42.98 0.52
CA MET A 582 27.90 44.03 0.23
C MET A 582 27.42 45.01 -0.83
N GLU A 583 27.69 46.31 -0.63
CA GLU A 583 27.45 47.32 -1.66
C GLU A 583 28.38 47.10 -2.86
N ALA A 584 27.92 47.46 -4.07
CA ALA A 584 28.56 47.06 -5.33
C ALA A 584 30.06 47.43 -5.47
N ALA A 585 30.52 48.49 -4.81
CA ALA A 585 31.93 48.90 -4.81
C ALA A 585 32.82 48.11 -3.84
N ILE A 586 32.25 47.54 -2.77
CA ILE A 586 33.03 46.90 -1.69
C ILE A 586 33.84 45.69 -2.18
N PRO A 587 33.28 44.74 -2.98
CA PRO A 587 34.06 43.62 -3.50
C PRO A 587 35.25 44.05 -4.37
N GLN A 588 35.08 45.12 -5.15
CA GLN A 588 36.14 45.70 -5.98
C GLN A 588 37.23 46.40 -5.16
N ILE A 589 36.87 47.06 -4.06
CA ILE A 589 37.83 47.61 -3.09
C ILE A 589 38.62 46.47 -2.42
N ILE A 590 37.94 45.38 -2.00
CA ILE A 590 38.59 44.22 -1.38
C ILE A 590 39.56 43.54 -2.36
N GLU A 591 39.13 43.34 -3.61
CA GLU A 591 39.95 42.81 -4.71
C GLU A 591 41.23 43.63 -4.93
N ALA A 592 41.11 44.95 -5.11
CA ALA A 592 42.25 45.85 -5.25
C ALA A 592 43.17 45.82 -4.02
N THR A 593 42.60 45.73 -2.82
CA THR A 593 43.39 45.67 -1.57
C THR A 593 44.14 44.34 -1.43
N LEU A 594 43.57 43.22 -1.88
CA LEU A 594 44.26 41.93 -1.90
C LEU A 594 45.50 41.97 -2.79
N TYR A 595 45.38 42.53 -4.01
CA TYR A 595 46.54 42.69 -4.90
C TYR A 595 47.65 43.55 -4.27
N GLU A 596 47.31 44.72 -3.70
CA GLU A 596 48.31 45.55 -3.00
C GLU A 596 48.95 44.85 -1.78
N CYS A 597 48.25 43.92 -1.13
CA CYS A 597 48.82 43.11 -0.05
C CYS A 597 49.82 42.08 -0.56
N TYR A 598 49.54 41.39 -1.68
CA TYR A 598 50.49 40.46 -2.29
C TYR A 598 51.74 41.21 -2.80
N GLU A 599 51.58 42.34 -3.47
CA GLU A 599 52.71 43.19 -3.93
C GLU A 599 53.58 43.65 -2.75
N ALA A 600 52.98 44.06 -1.64
CA ALA A 600 53.70 44.46 -0.43
C ALA A 600 54.52 43.31 0.21
N TYR A 601 54.13 42.05 -0.02
CA TYR A 601 54.86 40.84 0.38
C TYR A 601 55.86 40.34 -0.70
N GLY A 602 56.09 41.12 -1.76
CA GLY A 602 57.08 40.81 -2.79
C GLY A 602 56.58 39.88 -3.91
N TRP A 603 55.28 39.69 -4.06
CA TRP A 603 54.71 38.90 -5.16
C TRP A 603 54.49 39.74 -6.41
N ASP A 604 54.90 39.20 -7.56
CA ASP A 604 54.51 39.69 -8.88
C ASP A 604 53.19 39.01 -9.29
N ILE A 605 52.14 39.82 -9.48
CA ILE A 605 50.78 39.32 -9.74
C ILE A 605 50.66 38.57 -11.08
N ALA A 606 51.39 39.01 -12.10
CA ALA A 606 51.29 38.44 -13.45
C ALA A 606 51.96 37.05 -13.56
N THR A 607 53.05 36.84 -12.83
CA THR A 607 53.83 35.59 -12.82
C THR A 607 53.53 34.69 -11.62
N SER A 608 52.88 35.22 -10.58
CA SER A 608 52.70 34.55 -9.28
C SER A 608 54.02 34.07 -8.66
N SER A 609 55.11 34.80 -8.90
CA SER A 609 56.43 34.56 -8.33
C SER A 609 56.78 35.59 -7.25
N ASN A 610 57.61 35.22 -6.27
CA ASN A 610 58.10 36.14 -5.26
C ASN A 610 59.52 36.60 -5.61
N HIS A 611 59.79 37.91 -5.58
CA HIS A 611 61.10 38.48 -5.93
C HIS A 611 61.94 38.89 -4.70
N VAL A 612 61.43 38.67 -3.49
CA VAL A 612 62.08 38.99 -2.21
C VAL A 612 62.54 37.72 -1.48
N ILE A 613 61.87 36.59 -1.71
CA ILE A 613 62.07 35.31 -1.00
C ILE A 613 62.29 34.19 -2.03
N ASP A 614 63.44 33.51 -1.94
CA ASP A 614 63.87 32.47 -2.91
C ASP A 614 62.93 31.25 -3.00
N ASP A 615 62.45 30.75 -1.86
CA ASP A 615 61.41 29.71 -1.78
C ASP A 615 60.30 30.18 -0.81
N PRO A 616 59.24 30.83 -1.32
CA PRO A 616 58.17 31.36 -0.49
C PRO A 616 57.24 30.28 0.10
N PHE A 617 57.30 29.04 -0.41
CA PHE A 617 56.44 27.94 0.04
C PHE A 617 57.10 27.05 1.11
N ALA A 618 58.42 27.13 1.26
CA ALA A 618 59.23 26.35 2.20
C ALA A 618 58.69 26.34 3.65
N ASP A 619 58.97 25.25 4.35
CA ASP A 619 58.63 25.07 5.77
C ASP A 619 59.26 26.19 6.63
N GLY A 620 58.43 26.88 7.42
CA GLY A 620 58.87 27.97 8.31
C GLY A 620 59.09 29.34 7.65
N VAL A 621 58.85 29.46 6.34
CA VAL A 621 58.85 30.74 5.62
C VAL A 621 57.46 31.40 5.68
N TYR A 622 57.41 32.72 5.83
CA TYR A 622 56.18 33.51 5.98
C TYR A 622 56.05 34.55 4.85
N ALA A 623 55.78 34.07 3.64
CA ALA A 623 55.76 34.88 2.42
C ALA A 623 54.38 35.46 2.05
N PHE A 624 53.30 35.11 2.77
CA PHE A 624 51.92 35.43 2.38
C PHE A 624 51.32 36.51 3.28
N PRO A 625 50.51 37.44 2.74
CA PRO A 625 49.76 38.38 3.55
C PRO A 625 48.73 37.68 4.44
N THR A 626 48.25 38.39 5.44
CA THR A 626 47.24 37.92 6.40
C THR A 626 45.97 38.77 6.36
N LEU A 627 44.87 38.29 6.95
CA LEU A 627 43.61 39.04 7.04
C LEU A 627 43.79 40.40 7.77
N GLY A 628 44.73 40.49 8.70
CA GLY A 628 45.11 41.71 9.40
C GLY A 628 45.78 42.72 8.48
N ASP A 629 46.64 42.26 7.56
CA ASP A 629 47.27 43.13 6.55
C ASP A 629 46.21 43.71 5.61
N LEU A 630 45.25 42.89 5.16
CA LEU A 630 44.12 43.37 4.34
C LEU A 630 43.35 44.47 5.07
N VAL A 631 42.96 44.26 6.33
CA VAL A 631 42.20 45.25 7.12
C VAL A 631 43.01 46.52 7.41
N ALA A 632 44.32 46.41 7.56
CA ALA A 632 45.22 47.55 7.71
C ALA A 632 45.36 48.35 6.42
N LYS A 633 45.35 47.68 5.26
CA LYS A 633 45.57 48.28 3.93
C LYS A 633 44.33 48.94 3.32
N VAL A 634 43.12 48.48 3.67
CA VAL A 634 41.83 49.02 3.16
C VAL A 634 41.75 50.56 3.13
N PRO A 635 42.11 51.32 4.18
CA PRO A 635 42.04 52.79 4.15
C PRO A 635 42.91 53.42 3.06
N GLU A 636 44.11 52.90 2.83
CA GLU A 636 45.01 53.43 1.79
C GLU A 636 44.44 53.23 0.38
N VAL A 637 43.76 52.10 0.15
CA VAL A 637 43.16 51.77 -1.16
C VAL A 637 41.89 52.59 -1.41
N VAL A 638 41.03 52.76 -0.42
CA VAL A 638 39.84 53.62 -0.54
C VAL A 638 40.24 55.08 -0.81
N ASP A 639 41.32 55.56 -0.18
CA ASP A 639 41.87 56.90 -0.40
C ASP A 639 42.37 57.12 -1.83
N LYS A 640 42.99 56.09 -2.44
CA LYS A 640 43.45 56.13 -3.85
C LYS A 640 42.32 56.17 -4.87
N GLN A 641 41.14 55.63 -4.55
CA GLN A 641 40.01 55.57 -5.50
C GLN A 641 39.26 56.90 -5.68
N GLY A 642 39.56 57.93 -4.87
CA GLY A 642 39.05 59.29 -5.10
C GLY A 642 37.57 59.49 -4.81
N PHE A 643 36.98 58.68 -3.93
CA PHE A 643 35.63 58.91 -3.40
C PHE A 643 35.55 60.20 -2.56
N ASP A 644 34.35 60.75 -2.40
CA ASP A 644 34.14 61.83 -1.43
C ASP A 644 34.31 61.34 0.03
N ASP A 645 34.58 62.28 0.94
CA ASP A 645 34.87 61.97 2.35
C ASP A 645 33.76 61.17 3.04
N ARG A 646 32.50 61.29 2.62
CA ARG A 646 31.40 60.53 3.21
C ARG A 646 31.43 59.10 2.71
N LEU A 647 31.43 58.87 1.40
CA LEU A 647 31.49 57.53 0.80
C LEU A 647 32.75 56.77 1.25
N LYS A 648 33.89 57.44 1.33
CA LYS A 648 35.14 56.91 1.89
C LYS A 648 34.96 56.38 3.32
N ASN A 649 34.39 57.19 4.21
CA ASN A 649 34.18 56.81 5.61
C ASN A 649 33.14 55.68 5.73
N ASP A 650 32.06 55.72 4.93
CA ASP A 650 31.03 54.69 4.89
C ASP A 650 31.63 53.34 4.43
N TYR A 651 32.42 53.29 3.34
CA TYR A 651 33.09 52.07 2.88
C TYR A 651 34.14 51.55 3.87
N ILE A 652 35.01 52.40 4.42
CA ILE A 652 36.02 51.98 5.40
C ILE A 652 35.34 51.41 6.65
N GLY A 653 34.29 52.06 7.15
CA GLY A 653 33.50 51.56 8.29
C GLY A 653 32.81 50.23 8.00
N SER A 654 32.17 50.13 6.83
CA SER A 654 31.44 48.94 6.36
C SER A 654 32.36 47.71 6.19
N ILE A 655 33.56 47.90 5.62
CA ILE A 655 34.55 46.82 5.46
C ILE A 655 35.17 46.44 6.81
N LYS A 656 35.61 47.42 7.62
CA LYS A 656 36.19 47.13 8.94
C LYS A 656 35.21 46.42 9.86
N ALA A 657 33.93 46.80 9.88
CA ALA A 657 32.92 46.14 10.70
C ALA A 657 32.77 44.63 10.40
N ARG A 658 32.87 44.23 9.12
CA ARG A 658 32.76 42.81 8.71
C ARG A 658 34.06 42.03 8.88
N LEU A 659 35.22 42.62 8.56
CA LEU A 659 36.50 41.90 8.59
C LEU A 659 37.18 41.94 9.97
N GLN A 660 36.99 43.00 10.76
CA GLN A 660 37.66 43.11 12.06
C GLN A 660 37.05 42.17 13.11
N SER A 661 35.78 41.74 12.98
CA SER A 661 35.19 40.71 13.85
C SER A 661 35.89 39.35 13.72
N LEU A 662 36.53 39.09 12.57
CA LEU A 662 37.26 37.87 12.26
C LEU A 662 38.67 37.86 12.88
N LEU A 663 39.22 39.04 13.21
CA LEU A 663 40.56 39.20 13.80
C LEU A 663 40.60 39.06 15.34
N VAL A 664 39.43 38.95 15.99
CA VAL A 664 39.33 38.98 17.46
C VAL A 664 39.24 37.56 18.05
N GLY A 665 39.99 37.32 19.13
CA GLY A 665 39.92 36.09 19.92
C GLY A 665 40.31 34.84 19.15
N SER A 666 39.59 33.74 19.40
CA SER A 666 39.87 32.44 18.75
C SER A 666 39.62 32.42 17.24
N LYS A 667 38.81 33.35 16.70
CA LYS A 667 38.68 33.54 15.25
C LYS A 667 39.98 34.10 14.68
N GLY A 668 40.53 35.16 15.29
CA GLY A 668 41.82 35.73 14.88
C GLY A 668 42.95 34.70 14.91
N LEU A 669 43.05 33.93 16.00
CA LEU A 669 44.04 32.85 16.13
C LEU A 669 43.88 31.74 15.07
N MET A 670 42.72 31.59 14.45
CA MET A 670 42.42 30.55 13.48
C MET A 670 42.62 31.00 12.02
N ILE A 671 42.16 32.20 11.65
CA ILE A 671 42.14 32.70 10.25
C ILE A 671 43.04 33.92 9.98
N ASN A 672 43.73 34.44 10.99
CA ASN A 672 44.76 35.46 10.85
C ASN A 672 46.14 34.88 11.21
N THR A 673 46.57 33.88 10.45
CA THR A 673 47.83 33.15 10.66
C THR A 673 48.75 33.35 9.45
N PRO A 674 50.09 33.34 9.61
CA PRO A 674 51.00 33.44 8.47
C PRO A 674 50.96 32.21 7.55
N ARG A 675 50.69 31.03 8.13
CA ARG A 675 50.61 29.73 7.44
C ARG A 675 49.34 28.98 7.79
N SER A 676 48.91 28.17 6.83
CA SER A 676 47.78 27.25 6.90
C SER A 676 48.22 25.88 7.37
N ILE A 677 47.25 25.14 7.92
CA ILE A 677 47.34 23.70 8.01
C ILE A 677 47.56 23.05 6.62
N ASN A 678 48.25 21.91 6.58
CA ASN A 678 48.62 21.26 5.34
C ASN A 678 47.44 20.50 4.70
N PHE A 679 46.60 21.20 3.91
CA PHE A 679 45.45 20.57 3.25
C PHE A 679 45.82 19.36 2.38
N LYS A 680 47.02 19.30 1.78
CA LYS A 680 47.49 18.13 1.02
C LYS A 680 47.68 16.87 1.88
N ASP A 681 48.02 17.02 3.15
CA ASP A 681 48.09 15.92 4.12
C ASP A 681 46.70 15.64 4.75
N LEU A 682 45.80 16.61 4.79
CA LEU A 682 44.42 16.41 5.26
C LEU A 682 43.59 15.56 4.28
N VAL A 683 43.72 15.76 2.96
CA VAL A 683 42.97 14.99 1.94
C VAL A 683 43.39 13.52 1.83
N GLU A 684 44.50 13.13 2.45
CA GLU A 684 44.92 11.72 2.56
C GLU A 684 44.43 11.04 3.85
N LYS A 685 43.74 11.78 4.73
CA LYS A 685 43.26 11.31 6.05
C LYS A 685 41.73 11.30 6.14
N LYS A 686 41.23 10.85 7.27
CA LYS A 686 39.84 11.05 7.71
C LYS A 686 39.82 12.26 8.65
N VAL A 687 39.04 13.28 8.31
CA VAL A 687 39.06 14.59 8.97
C VAL A 687 37.64 15.06 9.28
N VAL A 688 37.44 15.65 10.45
CA VAL A 688 36.20 16.34 10.83
C VAL A 688 36.52 17.77 11.24
N LEU A 689 35.84 18.74 10.63
CA LEU A 689 35.93 20.17 10.93
C LEU A 689 34.62 20.62 11.59
N GLU A 690 34.67 20.89 12.88
CA GLU A 690 33.50 21.29 13.68
C GLU A 690 33.46 22.82 13.84
N LEU A 691 32.40 23.49 13.36
CA LEU A 691 32.24 24.95 13.46
C LEU A 691 31.16 25.37 14.48
N GLU A 692 30.78 24.50 15.41
CA GLU A 692 29.76 24.78 16.45
C GLU A 692 30.07 26.07 17.23
N GLU A 693 31.34 26.34 17.50
CA GLU A 693 31.82 27.40 18.39
C GLU A 693 31.80 28.80 17.75
N ILE A 694 31.84 28.87 16.42
CA ILE A 694 31.50 30.09 15.68
C ILE A 694 29.98 30.28 15.82
N LYS A 695 29.50 31.47 16.22
CA LYS A 695 28.05 31.67 16.47
C LYS A 695 27.33 32.49 15.39
N ASN A 696 28.04 33.31 14.61
CA ASN A 696 27.46 34.08 13.51
C ASN A 696 27.34 33.21 12.25
N GLY A 697 26.18 33.25 11.59
CA GLY A 697 25.88 32.46 10.38
C GLY A 697 26.75 32.81 9.17
N SER A 698 26.89 34.09 8.85
CA SER A 698 27.74 34.57 7.75
C SER A 698 29.22 34.28 7.99
N GLU A 699 29.68 34.38 9.25
CA GLU A 699 31.07 33.99 9.59
C GLU A 699 31.29 32.49 9.36
N LYS A 700 30.31 31.61 9.64
CA LYS A 700 30.40 30.18 9.26
C LYS A 700 30.49 30.01 7.76
N SER A 701 29.60 30.63 6.99
CA SER A 701 29.58 30.53 5.52
C SER A 701 30.93 30.91 4.92
N LEU A 702 31.50 32.04 5.37
CA LEU A 702 32.80 32.52 4.93
C LEU A 702 33.93 31.54 5.26
N ILE A 703 33.95 31.00 6.48
CA ILE A 703 34.99 30.06 6.93
C ILE A 703 34.88 28.72 6.18
N MET A 704 33.65 28.23 5.95
CA MET A 704 33.40 27.05 5.10
C MET A 704 33.94 27.29 3.68
N GLY A 705 33.66 28.46 3.08
CA GLY A 705 34.18 28.79 1.75
C GLY A 705 35.71 28.86 1.69
N PHE A 706 36.38 29.44 2.70
CA PHE A 706 37.86 29.44 2.75
C PHE A 706 38.45 28.03 2.91
N VAL A 707 37.81 27.16 3.68
CA VAL A 707 38.18 25.74 3.77
C VAL A 707 38.02 25.06 2.41
N LEU A 708 36.88 25.24 1.73
CA LEU A 708 36.59 24.61 0.44
C LEU A 708 37.52 25.08 -0.69
N ILE A 709 37.89 26.36 -0.72
CA ILE A 709 38.88 26.90 -1.67
C ILE A 709 40.20 26.15 -1.51
N ASN A 710 40.75 26.07 -0.29
CA ASN A 710 42.02 25.40 -0.04
C ASN A 710 41.95 23.88 -0.21
N LEU A 711 40.80 23.28 0.08
CA LEU A 711 40.52 21.86 -0.14
C LEU A 711 40.53 21.51 -1.64
N ASN A 712 39.89 22.31 -2.49
CA ASN A 712 39.85 22.09 -3.93
C ASN A 712 41.24 22.11 -4.56
N GLU A 713 42.05 23.14 -4.27
CA GLU A 713 43.41 23.24 -4.83
C GLU A 713 44.35 22.15 -4.28
N ALA A 714 44.15 21.71 -3.04
CA ALA A 714 44.83 20.52 -2.51
C ALA A 714 44.43 19.23 -3.24
N ILE A 715 43.13 19.02 -3.52
CA ILE A 715 42.62 17.90 -4.32
C ILE A 715 43.24 17.90 -5.71
N LYS A 716 43.26 19.04 -6.43
CA LYS A 716 43.90 19.16 -7.75
C LYS A 716 45.38 18.78 -7.70
N SER A 717 46.12 19.30 -6.71
CA SER A 717 47.53 18.98 -6.53
C SER A 717 47.77 17.49 -6.25
N GLN A 718 46.96 16.88 -5.38
CA GLN A 718 47.13 15.48 -4.99
C GLN A 718 46.70 14.51 -6.08
N TYR A 719 45.66 14.86 -6.86
CA TYR A 719 45.23 14.11 -8.04
C TYR A 719 46.35 14.00 -9.08
N GLU A 720 46.99 15.12 -9.47
CA GLU A 720 48.09 15.08 -10.44
C GLU A 720 49.33 14.35 -9.89
N GLU A 721 49.62 14.46 -8.59
CA GLU A 721 50.66 13.63 -7.96
C GLU A 721 50.37 12.13 -8.04
N TYR A 722 49.15 11.70 -7.75
CA TYR A 722 48.75 10.29 -7.80
C TYR A 722 48.80 9.75 -9.22
N LYS A 723 48.27 10.52 -10.18
CA LYS A 723 48.32 10.25 -11.62
C LYS A 723 49.76 10.09 -12.12
N ASN A 724 50.67 10.98 -11.72
CA ASN A 724 52.11 10.86 -12.01
C ASN A 724 52.77 9.62 -11.36
N LYS A 725 52.24 9.15 -10.23
CA LYS A 725 52.65 7.89 -9.56
C LYS A 725 51.92 6.64 -10.10
N GLY A 726 51.07 6.77 -11.13
CA GLY A 726 50.28 5.67 -11.69
C GLY A 726 49.17 5.14 -10.78
N LYS A 727 48.67 5.97 -9.85
CA LYS A 727 47.62 5.65 -8.88
C LYS A 727 46.35 6.47 -9.14
N GLU A 728 45.22 5.93 -8.68
CA GLU A 728 43.94 6.64 -8.68
C GLU A 728 43.78 7.40 -7.35
N PHE A 729 43.50 8.70 -7.40
CA PHE A 729 43.14 9.50 -6.22
C PHE A 729 41.62 9.47 -6.04
N LYS A 730 41.16 9.28 -4.79
CA LYS A 730 39.75 9.38 -4.40
C LYS A 730 39.63 9.92 -2.99
N HIS A 731 38.70 10.85 -2.77
CA HIS A 731 38.41 11.48 -1.49
C HIS A 731 36.92 11.83 -1.40
N ILE A 732 36.38 11.99 -0.19
CA ILE A 732 34.98 12.37 0.07
C ILE A 732 34.91 13.66 0.89
N THR A 733 34.38 14.74 0.32
CA THR A 733 34.00 15.95 1.07
C THR A 733 32.52 15.88 1.43
N LEU A 734 32.21 15.84 2.72
CA LEU A 734 30.85 15.90 3.23
C LEU A 734 30.56 17.28 3.82
N ILE A 735 29.48 17.92 3.38
CA ILE A 735 29.07 19.26 3.84
C ILE A 735 27.68 19.19 4.45
N GLU A 736 27.60 19.38 5.77
CA GLU A 736 26.34 19.57 6.50
C GLU A 736 25.85 21.02 6.41
N GLU A 737 24.54 21.22 6.42
CA GLU A 737 23.86 22.52 6.25
C GLU A 737 24.39 23.35 5.07
N ALA A 738 24.61 22.70 3.92
CA ALA A 738 25.21 23.32 2.74
C ALA A 738 24.46 24.57 2.23
N HIS A 739 23.17 24.75 2.57
CA HIS A 739 22.42 25.98 2.28
C HIS A 739 23.06 27.25 2.89
N ARG A 740 23.99 27.12 3.84
CA ARG A 740 24.77 28.24 4.38
C ARG A 740 25.65 28.90 3.32
N LEU A 741 26.16 28.14 2.37
CA LEU A 741 27.05 28.61 1.30
C LEU A 741 26.37 28.55 -0.08
N LEU A 742 25.53 27.54 -0.31
CA LEU A 742 24.92 27.24 -1.61
C LEU A 742 23.44 27.66 -1.66
N SER A 743 23.09 28.77 -1.00
CA SER A 743 21.71 29.25 -0.88
C SER A 743 21.14 29.69 -2.24
N LYS A 744 19.92 29.26 -2.55
CA LYS A 744 19.13 29.76 -3.68
C LYS A 744 18.94 31.27 -3.58
N TYR A 745 19.23 31.99 -4.67
CA TYR A 745 18.91 33.41 -4.79
C TYR A 745 17.40 33.66 -4.76
N VAL A 746 16.96 34.61 -3.94
CA VAL A 746 15.55 35.04 -3.82
C VAL A 746 15.40 36.49 -4.32
N PRO A 747 14.31 36.86 -5.03
CA PRO A 747 14.07 38.26 -5.42
C PRO A 747 14.11 39.21 -4.21
N GLY A 748 15.11 40.10 -4.18
CA GLY A 748 15.42 40.97 -3.04
C GLY A 748 16.82 40.74 -2.46
N ASP A 749 17.41 39.57 -2.70
CA ASP A 749 18.84 39.33 -2.46
C ASP A 749 19.72 40.23 -3.34
N ASN A 750 20.96 40.43 -2.92
CA ASN A 750 21.98 41.13 -3.70
C ASN A 750 22.42 40.31 -4.93
N PRO A 751 22.51 40.89 -6.14
CA PRO A 751 23.03 40.20 -7.33
C PRO A 751 24.42 39.56 -7.15
N ASN A 752 25.32 40.17 -6.36
CA ASN A 752 26.67 39.64 -6.13
C ASN A 752 26.65 38.31 -5.35
N LYS A 753 25.69 38.14 -4.43
CA LYS A 753 25.48 36.88 -3.71
C LYS A 753 25.14 35.74 -4.67
N LYS A 754 24.36 36.00 -5.73
CA LYS A 754 24.07 35.01 -6.79
C LYS A 754 25.35 34.58 -7.48
N LEU A 755 26.18 35.53 -7.92
CA LEU A 755 27.45 35.24 -8.60
C LEU A 755 28.41 34.44 -7.72
N GLY A 756 28.52 34.78 -6.44
CA GLY A 756 29.31 34.02 -5.47
C GLY A 756 28.81 32.58 -5.32
N VAL A 757 27.50 32.37 -5.16
CA VAL A 757 26.88 31.03 -5.08
C VAL A 757 27.10 30.22 -6.35
N GLU A 758 26.90 30.83 -7.54
CA GLU A 758 27.13 30.19 -8.84
C GLU A 758 28.60 29.76 -8.98
N THR A 759 29.55 30.61 -8.61
CA THR A 759 31.00 30.29 -8.61
C THR A 759 31.33 29.07 -7.73
N PHE A 760 30.72 28.96 -6.54
CA PHE A 760 30.89 27.78 -5.68
C PHE A 760 30.15 26.54 -6.20
N ALA A 761 28.99 26.68 -6.83
CA ALA A 761 28.27 25.56 -7.44
C ALA A 761 29.05 24.96 -8.62
N ASP A 762 29.62 25.81 -9.48
CA ASP A 762 30.49 25.41 -10.59
C ASP A 762 31.78 24.74 -10.07
N MET A 763 32.44 25.34 -9.08
CA MET A 763 33.61 24.72 -8.43
C MET A 763 33.32 23.29 -7.95
N LEU A 764 32.19 23.11 -7.25
CA LEU A 764 31.76 21.84 -6.69
C LEU A 764 31.28 20.83 -7.75
N ALA A 765 30.85 21.28 -8.93
CA ALA A 765 30.58 20.42 -10.07
C ALA A 765 31.87 19.98 -10.78
N GLU A 766 32.89 20.84 -10.83
CA GLU A 766 34.15 20.57 -11.49
C GLU A 766 35.03 19.54 -10.74
N VAL A 767 35.04 19.54 -9.41
CA VAL A 767 35.96 18.68 -8.61
C VAL A 767 35.84 17.19 -8.90
N ARG A 768 34.70 16.74 -9.42
CA ARG A 768 34.46 15.37 -9.91
C ARG A 768 35.57 14.85 -10.83
N LYS A 769 36.15 15.69 -11.69
CA LYS A 769 37.20 15.28 -12.64
C LYS A 769 38.52 14.90 -11.95
N TYR A 770 38.71 15.32 -10.69
CA TYR A 770 39.88 15.07 -9.86
C TYR A 770 39.66 13.94 -8.84
N GLY A 771 38.64 13.08 -9.04
CA GLY A 771 38.37 11.93 -8.16
C GLY A 771 37.58 12.25 -6.88
N GLU A 772 37.06 13.47 -6.76
CA GLU A 772 36.34 13.95 -5.57
C GLU A 772 34.88 13.47 -5.53
N SER A 773 34.44 13.01 -4.35
CA SER A 773 33.06 12.65 -4.05
C SER A 773 32.43 13.63 -3.07
N LEU A 774 31.71 14.61 -3.60
CA LEU A 774 30.92 15.52 -2.78
C LEU A 774 29.65 14.85 -2.23
N VAL A 775 29.44 14.92 -0.91
CA VAL A 775 28.22 14.52 -0.21
C VAL A 775 27.61 15.76 0.43
N ILE A 776 26.48 16.21 -0.11
CA ILE A 776 25.77 17.40 0.36
C ILE A 776 24.62 16.97 1.27
N VAL A 777 24.58 17.48 2.50
CA VAL A 777 23.56 17.14 3.50
C VAL A 777 22.80 18.39 3.92
N ASP A 778 21.48 18.39 3.75
CA ASP A 778 20.65 19.53 4.16
C ASP A 778 19.26 19.11 4.66
N GLN A 779 18.61 19.96 5.45
CA GLN A 779 17.28 19.73 5.99
C GLN A 779 16.17 20.30 5.11
N ILE A 780 16.48 21.32 4.30
CA ILE A 780 15.50 22.11 3.53
C ILE A 780 15.98 22.20 2.07
N PRO A 781 15.72 21.18 1.23
CA PRO A 781 16.23 21.14 -0.15
C PRO A 781 15.84 22.36 -0.99
N ASN A 782 14.66 22.98 -0.78
CA ASN A 782 14.25 24.17 -1.53
C ASN A 782 15.09 25.42 -1.23
N LYS A 783 15.89 25.44 -0.15
CA LYS A 783 16.85 26.52 0.14
C LYS A 783 18.14 26.43 -0.67
N LEU A 784 18.46 25.30 -1.30
CA LEU A 784 19.67 25.12 -2.09
C LEU A 784 19.49 25.63 -3.52
N THR A 785 20.58 26.11 -4.14
CA THR A 785 20.58 26.40 -5.59
C THR A 785 20.12 25.15 -6.39
N PRO A 786 19.25 25.30 -7.40
CA PRO A 786 18.78 24.16 -8.20
C PRO A 786 19.89 23.34 -8.87
N GLU A 787 21.07 23.93 -9.09
CA GLU A 787 22.24 23.24 -9.66
C GLU A 787 22.75 22.12 -8.77
N VAL A 788 22.80 22.34 -7.44
CA VAL A 788 23.19 21.33 -6.46
C VAL A 788 22.26 20.10 -6.50
N LEU A 789 20.95 20.33 -6.58
CA LEU A 789 19.96 19.26 -6.66
C LEU A 789 20.00 18.54 -8.03
N LYS A 790 20.39 19.21 -9.11
CA LYS A 790 20.49 18.60 -10.45
C LYS A 790 21.79 17.83 -10.67
N ASN A 791 22.91 18.35 -10.16
CA ASN A 791 24.26 17.81 -10.40
C ASN A 791 24.62 16.63 -9.47
N THR A 792 23.83 16.37 -8.43
CA THR A 792 23.97 15.20 -7.56
C THR A 792 23.27 13.97 -8.15
N ASN A 793 24.03 12.91 -8.44
CA ASN A 793 23.49 11.67 -9.00
C ASN A 793 22.65 10.89 -8.00
N THR A 794 23.23 10.59 -6.83
CA THR A 794 22.59 9.76 -5.82
C THR A 794 21.81 10.66 -4.89
N LYS A 795 20.55 10.32 -4.62
CA LYS A 795 19.65 11.09 -3.75
C LYS A 795 19.07 10.17 -2.69
N ILE A 796 19.23 10.54 -1.43
CA ILE A 796 18.73 9.81 -0.26
C ILE A 796 17.82 10.73 0.54
N VAL A 797 16.52 10.47 0.49
CA VAL A 797 15.48 11.32 1.08
C VAL A 797 14.86 10.61 2.26
N HIS A 798 15.23 11.02 3.47
CA HIS A 798 14.49 10.72 4.69
C HIS A 798 13.25 11.60 4.80
N LYS A 799 12.43 11.36 5.83
CA LYS A 799 11.15 12.04 6.08
C LYS A 799 11.20 13.57 5.86
N LEU A 800 10.28 14.08 5.02
CA LEU A 800 10.08 15.50 4.71
C LEU A 800 8.61 15.89 4.88
N PHE A 801 8.35 17.07 5.43
CA PHE A 801 6.98 17.56 5.68
C PHE A 801 6.53 18.67 4.72
N ALA A 802 7.40 19.62 4.40
CA ALA A 802 7.03 20.81 3.64
C ALA A 802 6.82 20.49 2.14
N GLN A 803 5.73 21.00 1.56
CA GLN A 803 5.33 20.70 0.19
C GLN A 803 6.35 21.16 -0.84
N ASP A 804 6.92 22.35 -0.65
CA ASP A 804 7.94 22.93 -1.53
C ASP A 804 9.26 22.14 -1.49
N ASP A 805 9.63 21.59 -0.33
CA ASP A 805 10.76 20.67 -0.20
C ASP A 805 10.49 19.32 -0.88
N LYS A 806 9.29 18.75 -0.69
CA LYS A 806 8.83 17.51 -1.35
C LYS A 806 8.84 17.65 -2.88
N GLU A 807 8.33 18.76 -3.41
CA GLU A 807 8.34 19.07 -4.84
C GLU A 807 9.76 19.29 -5.37
N ALA A 808 10.58 20.09 -4.68
CA ALA A 808 11.95 20.39 -5.09
C ALA A 808 12.79 19.11 -5.24
N ILE A 809 12.69 18.17 -4.29
CA ILE A 809 13.45 16.92 -4.36
C ILE A 809 12.77 15.86 -5.24
N GLY A 810 11.46 15.66 -5.11
CA GLY A 810 10.72 14.62 -5.81
C GLY A 810 10.75 14.76 -7.32
N ASN A 811 10.70 16.00 -7.83
CA ASN A 811 10.84 16.29 -9.25
C ASN A 811 12.22 15.91 -9.81
N THR A 812 13.28 15.94 -8.99
CA THR A 812 14.64 15.50 -9.40
C THR A 812 14.87 13.99 -9.27
N MET A 813 13.92 13.26 -8.68
CA MET A 813 13.93 11.81 -8.50
C MET A 813 12.90 11.08 -9.37
N ALA A 814 12.10 11.83 -10.13
CA ALA A 814 10.95 11.33 -10.91
C ALA A 814 9.90 10.57 -10.05
N LEU A 815 9.60 11.10 -8.86
CA LEU A 815 8.48 10.62 -8.04
C LEU A 815 7.14 11.06 -8.63
N ASN A 816 6.12 10.19 -8.55
CA ASN A 816 4.73 10.59 -8.76
C ASN A 816 4.21 11.39 -7.54
N ASP A 817 2.99 11.92 -7.60
CA ASP A 817 2.50 12.81 -6.55
C ASP A 817 2.20 12.06 -5.22
N GLU A 818 1.63 10.86 -5.28
CA GLU A 818 1.50 9.94 -4.12
C GLU A 818 2.85 9.69 -3.42
N GLN A 819 3.91 9.38 -4.18
CA GLN A 819 5.25 9.14 -3.63
C GLN A 819 5.87 10.39 -3.02
N LYS A 820 5.54 11.60 -3.51
CA LYS A 820 5.95 12.87 -2.90
C LYS A 820 5.20 13.09 -1.59
N GLU A 821 3.89 12.86 -1.58
CA GLU A 821 3.05 13.00 -0.40
C GLU A 821 3.51 12.02 0.71
N PHE A 822 3.75 10.76 0.35
CA PHE A 822 4.29 9.72 1.23
C PHE A 822 5.64 10.05 1.91
N LEU A 823 6.42 11.02 1.42
CA LEU A 823 7.65 11.47 2.10
C LEU A 823 7.41 11.97 3.53
N SER A 824 6.18 12.36 3.90
CA SER A 824 5.83 12.68 5.30
C SER A 824 5.45 11.46 6.16
N ASN A 825 5.28 10.28 5.56
CA ASN A 825 4.87 9.06 6.25
C ASN A 825 6.07 8.15 6.58
N LEU A 826 7.24 8.37 5.95
CA LEU A 826 8.49 7.66 6.26
C LEU A 826 8.81 7.61 7.76
N GLU A 827 9.14 6.42 8.26
CA GLU A 827 9.64 6.17 9.62
C GLU A 827 11.12 6.59 9.76
N VAL A 828 11.64 6.62 11.00
CA VAL A 828 13.05 6.92 11.26
C VAL A 828 13.94 5.83 10.67
N GLY A 829 14.98 6.22 9.93
CA GLY A 829 15.88 5.32 9.22
C GLY A 829 15.35 4.82 7.87
N ARG A 830 14.07 5.07 7.53
CA ARG A 830 13.54 4.82 6.18
C ARG A 830 13.85 6.00 5.27
N ALA A 831 14.44 5.71 4.11
CA ALA A 831 14.72 6.69 3.08
C ALA A 831 14.24 6.21 1.70
N ILE A 832 13.86 7.15 0.84
CA ILE A 832 13.73 6.91 -0.60
C ILE A 832 15.08 7.18 -1.25
N VAL A 833 15.60 6.19 -1.96
CA VAL A 833 16.93 6.23 -2.60
C VAL A 833 16.77 6.19 -4.11
N SER A 834 17.37 7.17 -4.79
CA SER A 834 17.46 7.22 -6.25
C SER A 834 18.93 7.34 -6.70
N SER A 835 19.28 6.67 -7.78
CA SER A 835 20.58 6.72 -8.45
C SER A 835 20.39 6.33 -9.92
N GLN A 836 21.29 6.72 -10.82
CA GLN A 836 21.22 6.37 -12.26
C GLN A 836 21.11 4.86 -12.55
N ASP A 837 21.62 4.00 -11.66
CA ASP A 837 21.57 2.55 -11.81
C ASP A 837 20.19 1.95 -11.46
N PHE A 838 19.34 2.72 -10.78
CA PHE A 838 18.01 2.29 -10.35
C PHE A 838 16.96 2.72 -11.38
N ALA A 839 16.13 1.76 -11.83
CA ALA A 839 15.09 2.03 -12.83
C ALA A 839 13.89 2.82 -12.27
N LYS A 840 13.71 2.78 -10.94
CA LYS A 840 12.76 3.56 -10.15
C LYS A 840 13.41 3.83 -8.78
N PRO A 841 13.07 4.91 -8.07
CA PRO A 841 13.49 5.10 -6.68
C PRO A 841 13.04 3.94 -5.79
N LEU A 842 13.88 3.55 -4.83
CA LEU A 842 13.68 2.42 -3.92
C LEU A 842 13.36 2.93 -2.51
N GLN A 843 12.47 2.27 -1.78
CA GLN A 843 12.30 2.50 -0.34
C GLN A 843 13.32 1.61 0.41
N VAL A 844 14.14 2.19 1.27
CA VAL A 844 15.27 1.51 1.93
C VAL A 844 15.26 1.78 3.43
N GLN A 845 15.35 0.72 4.23
CA GLN A 845 15.68 0.80 5.65
C GLN A 845 17.20 0.90 5.75
N VAL A 846 17.72 2.09 6.05
CA VAL A 846 19.15 2.30 6.27
C VAL A 846 19.58 1.49 7.48
N GLU A 847 20.74 0.83 7.36
CA GLU A 847 21.31 0.02 8.44
C GLU A 847 22.30 0.86 9.27
N GLU A 848 22.12 0.87 10.59
CA GLU A 848 23.04 1.56 11.51
C GLU A 848 24.41 0.87 11.58
N LEU A 849 25.45 1.60 12.01
CA LEU A 849 26.76 0.99 12.24
C LEU A 849 26.77 0.20 13.54
N VAL A 850 27.34 -1.00 13.52
CA VAL A 850 27.38 -1.89 14.70
C VAL A 850 28.15 -1.20 15.83
N ASN A 851 27.53 -1.13 17.02
CA ASN A 851 28.01 -0.43 18.22
C ASN A 851 28.11 1.11 18.11
N ILE A 852 27.64 1.73 17.02
CA ILE A 852 27.62 3.19 16.85
C ILE A 852 26.20 3.70 16.63
N SER A 853 25.73 4.46 17.60
CA SER A 853 24.49 5.23 17.55
C SER A 853 24.78 6.69 17.91
N THR A 854 24.21 7.64 17.15
CA THR A 854 24.33 9.08 17.44
C THR A 854 23.65 9.49 18.75
N THR A 855 22.75 8.65 19.29
CA THR A 855 21.99 8.92 20.53
C THR A 855 22.42 8.07 21.72
N LEU A 856 22.91 6.85 21.50
CA LEU A 856 23.25 5.90 22.58
C LEU A 856 24.76 5.72 22.83
N SER A 857 25.62 6.18 21.92
CA SER A 857 27.07 6.03 22.10
C SER A 857 27.63 6.89 23.22
N LYS A 858 28.73 6.45 23.83
CA LYS A 858 29.47 7.27 24.79
C LYS A 858 29.99 8.54 24.12
N ILE A 859 29.77 9.68 24.78
CA ILE A 859 30.35 10.97 24.41
C ILE A 859 31.88 10.85 24.46
N ILE A 860 32.56 11.24 23.38
CA ILE A 860 34.03 11.25 23.29
C ILE A 860 34.60 12.37 24.17
N ASP A 861 35.64 12.10 24.96
CA ASP A 861 36.28 13.14 25.78
C ASP A 861 37.05 14.12 24.87
N LYS A 862 36.88 15.42 25.14
CA LYS A 862 37.62 16.51 24.47
C LYS A 862 39.14 16.35 24.62
N LYS A 863 39.62 15.65 25.64
CA LYS A 863 41.04 15.31 25.82
C LYS A 863 41.57 14.37 24.74
N ASP A 864 40.80 13.36 24.35
CA ASP A 864 41.23 12.37 23.34
C ASP A 864 41.35 13.04 21.97
N ILE A 865 40.35 13.87 21.63
CA ILE A 865 40.35 14.76 20.47
C ILE A 865 41.57 15.68 20.46
N ARG A 866 41.88 16.31 21.61
CA ARG A 866 43.06 17.18 21.75
C ARG A 866 44.37 16.42 21.54
N ILE A 867 44.49 15.18 22.03
CA ILE A 867 45.69 14.37 21.84
C ILE A 867 45.93 14.08 20.35
N LEU A 868 44.90 13.66 19.62
CA LEU A 868 44.99 13.39 18.17
C LEU A 868 45.39 14.65 17.38
N CYS A 869 44.77 15.79 17.69
CA CYS A 869 45.11 17.09 17.07
C CYS A 869 46.55 17.52 17.36
N LEU A 870 47.02 17.40 18.61
CA LEU A 870 48.41 17.74 18.97
C LEU A 870 49.43 16.81 18.32
N GLN A 871 49.12 15.52 18.18
CA GLN A 871 49.97 14.57 17.44
C GLN A 871 50.12 14.96 15.97
N TYR A 872 49.03 15.39 15.31
CA TYR A 872 49.08 15.89 13.94
C TYR A 872 50.02 17.11 13.80
N TYR A 873 49.90 18.09 14.71
CA TYR A 873 50.78 19.27 14.70
C TYR A 873 52.23 18.94 15.06
N GLN A 874 52.47 17.98 15.96
CA GLN A 874 53.82 17.49 16.28
C GLN A 874 54.51 16.86 15.06
N GLN A 875 53.77 16.16 14.20
CA GLN A 875 54.29 15.60 12.95
C GLN A 875 54.59 16.70 11.91
N ASN A 876 53.78 17.76 11.87
CA ASN A 876 53.85 18.85 10.88
C ASN A 876 54.61 20.11 11.37
N TYR A 877 55.27 20.06 12.54
CA TYR A 877 55.81 21.25 13.25
C TYR A 877 56.72 22.16 12.40
N LYS A 878 57.48 21.58 11.46
CA LYS A 878 58.43 22.31 10.61
C LYS A 878 57.77 23.41 9.77
N LYS A 879 56.48 23.26 9.43
CA LYS A 879 55.73 24.26 8.66
C LYS A 879 55.56 25.60 9.36
N GLY A 880 55.73 25.68 10.68
CA GLY A 880 55.56 26.93 11.44
C GLY A 880 54.11 27.40 11.55
N VAL A 881 53.16 26.46 11.66
CA VAL A 881 51.71 26.72 11.71
C VAL A 881 51.20 27.04 13.13
N ILE A 882 51.92 26.55 14.15
CA ILE A 882 51.70 26.78 15.59
C ILE A 882 53.06 27.07 16.24
#